data_AF-A0A946EYB2-F1
#
_entry.id   AF-A0A946EYB2-F1
#
_cell.length_a   1.000
_cell.length_b   1.000
_cell.length_c   1.000
_cell.angle_alpha   90.00
_cell.angle_beta   90.00
_cell.angle_gamma   90.00
#
_symmetry.space_group_name_H-M   'P 1'
#
loop_
_entity.id
_entity.type
_entity.pdbx_description
1 polymer ?
#
loop_
_entity_poly.entity_id
_entity_poly.type
_entity_poly.pdbx_seq_one_letter_code
_entity_poly.pdbx_strand_id
1 'polypeptide(L)'
;MKKLFSLLSLLLVGATALTLTAQDNPCGVEGVVIEASNFQYSPSTLDIEVGQTVVWVNTGGTHDVNASMSTIGEMWDNPEFFTLPAVSGNSEGVCIGSHTFTVEGTYDYDCSIGNHAANGMVATVTVNPTTQSNTVVDIIVNSEDHTLLEAAVLEADLAGALSGDGPFTVFAPTDDAVTALVTALGITAEELLALPNLAEILQYHVVAATAMAADLSDGQMITTLLGQDVEVTIGDAGVFINNAQVTAADITADNGVVHVIDAVLVPAPPQTTVVDIIVNSQSHTVLEAAVISADLAGTLSGDGPFTVFAPTDDAFATLLEALGYTAEELLAYPGLTDILLHHVVAGTAMAADLSDGQMITTLLGQDVTVTINEMGVFINNSMVTVADIVADNGVVHVIDAVLVPAPAQTTTVVDIIFESEVHTMLEDALIATDLVGALSGEGPFTVFAPTDEAHMALMAALGITLEELLAYEGLTDVLLGHVVEALALSTDLADGQEITTMLGADVLVTITGDGVFINQAQVIVADLVADNGVVHVIDAVLIPEDDEELPETVVDIIVESEVHTLLELAVGAAGLVDALSGEGPFTVFAPTDDAVVALTAALGITAEELLALPNLGEILQYHVVAAEAYSDDLSDGQTLTTLEGSDVTVSISDAGVMINEAMVIIADLEADNGVVHVIDAVLIPTVTNVLETATIEFSVYPNPASNGVLNVQGAWGSNAAIQIWNAAGQLVQTEQTTQNQHVISTEGLSSGLYTVRVLSGTNSGQKMFLVD
;
A
#
# COMPACT_ATOMS: atom_id res chain seq x y z
N MET A 1 -25.64 52.56 58.03
CA MET A 1 -26.29 52.00 59.23
C MET A 1 -27.80 51.87 58.99
N LYS A 2 -28.33 50.65 59.16
CA LYS A 2 -29.70 50.16 58.91
C LYS A 2 -30.12 49.95 57.44
N LYS A 3 -29.95 48.72 56.95
CA LYS A 3 -31.01 47.76 56.56
C LYS A 3 -30.45 46.70 55.60
N LEU A 4 -29.99 45.56 56.11
CA LEU A 4 -30.00 44.30 55.37
C LEU A 4 -30.21 43.17 56.39
N PHE A 5 -31.47 42.84 56.65
CA PHE A 5 -31.88 41.57 57.25
C PHE A 5 -33.28 41.31 56.73
N SER A 6 -33.36 40.51 55.67
CA SER A 6 -34.57 39.79 55.27
C SER A 6 -34.22 38.76 54.21
N LEU A 7 -34.57 37.50 54.52
CA LEU A 7 -34.56 36.31 53.67
C LEU A 7 -33.20 35.68 53.31
N LEU A 8 -32.83 34.65 54.08
CA LEU A 8 -32.51 33.37 53.45
C LEU A 8 -33.01 32.22 54.35
N SER A 9 -34.06 31.57 53.85
CA SER A 9 -34.57 30.29 54.34
C SER A 9 -34.55 29.36 53.14
N LEU A 10 -33.50 28.53 53.00
CA LEU A 10 -33.58 27.21 52.38
C LEU A 10 -32.24 26.46 52.45
N LEU A 11 -32.38 25.15 52.71
CA LEU A 11 -31.43 24.04 52.59
C LEU A 11 -30.38 23.85 53.70
N LEU A 12 -30.76 22.91 54.57
CA LEU A 12 -29.89 22.11 55.43
C LEU A 12 -29.31 20.95 54.59
N VAL A 13 -27.98 20.88 54.41
CA VAL A 13 -27.09 19.70 54.56
C VAL A 13 -25.64 20.22 54.44
N GLY A 14 -24.81 19.99 55.47
CA GLY A 14 -23.38 20.30 55.48
C GLY A 14 -23.03 21.58 56.25
N ALA A 15 -23.05 21.53 57.58
CA ALA A 15 -22.68 22.65 58.43
C ALA A 15 -21.15 22.81 58.49
N THR A 16 -20.57 23.58 57.58
CA THR A 16 -19.32 24.30 57.87
C THR A 16 -19.64 25.42 58.83
N ALA A 17 -19.06 25.38 60.03
CA ALA A 17 -19.13 26.49 60.99
C ALA A 17 -18.68 27.78 60.28
N LEU A 18 -19.58 28.76 60.18
CA LEU A 18 -19.21 30.11 59.77
C LEU A 18 -18.19 30.64 60.80
N THR A 19 -16.93 30.77 60.41
CA THR A 19 -15.94 31.57 61.12
C THR A 19 -16.33 33.04 60.97
N LEU A 20 -17.12 33.57 61.90
CA LEU A 20 -17.22 35.02 62.08
C LEU A 20 -15.93 35.51 62.73
N THR A 21 -15.22 36.39 62.03
CA THR A 21 -14.03 37.07 62.56
C THR A 21 -14.35 37.78 63.87
N ALA A 22 -13.37 37.85 64.76
CA ALA A 22 -13.47 38.39 66.10
C ALA A 22 -13.98 39.86 66.15
N GLN A 23 -15.29 40.12 66.10
CA GLN A 23 -15.97 41.30 66.69
C GLN A 23 -17.49 41.47 66.46
N ASP A 24 -18.22 40.53 65.87
CA ASP A 24 -19.65 40.75 65.56
C ASP A 24 -20.65 40.34 66.66
N ASN A 25 -20.17 40.03 67.87
CA ASN A 25 -21.04 39.75 69.02
C ASN A 25 -20.80 40.71 70.21
N PRO A 26 -21.82 40.97 71.05
CA PRO A 26 -21.70 41.88 72.20
C PRO A 26 -20.65 41.51 73.26
N CYS A 27 -20.11 40.29 73.25
CA CYS A 27 -19.06 39.87 74.19
C CYS A 27 -17.65 40.23 73.73
N GLY A 28 -17.45 40.52 72.43
CA GLY A 28 -16.12 40.83 71.88
C GLY A 28 -15.13 39.66 71.98
N VAL A 29 -15.64 38.43 72.09
CA VAL A 29 -14.85 37.18 72.12
C VAL A 29 -15.23 36.36 70.89
N GLU A 30 -14.24 35.79 70.22
CA GLU A 30 -14.46 34.88 69.10
C GLU A 30 -15.06 33.55 69.61
N GLY A 31 -16.15 33.12 68.99
CA GLY A 31 -16.83 31.90 69.40
C GLY A 31 -18.23 31.77 68.81
N VAL A 32 -18.81 30.57 68.95
CA VAL A 32 -20.14 30.27 68.44
C VAL A 32 -21.19 30.92 69.33
N VAL A 33 -22.09 31.71 68.74
CA VAL A 33 -23.08 32.49 69.49
C VAL A 33 -24.34 31.67 69.77
N ILE A 34 -24.75 31.64 71.04
CA ILE A 34 -26.05 31.16 71.49
C ILE A 34 -26.87 32.34 72.01
N GLU A 35 -28.03 32.57 71.42
CA GLU A 35 -28.94 33.63 71.84
C GLU A 35 -29.87 33.16 72.95
N ALA A 36 -29.94 33.92 74.04
CA ALA A 36 -30.93 33.74 75.10
C ALA A 36 -32.07 34.75 74.92
N SER A 37 -33.31 34.27 74.77
CA SER A 37 -34.49 35.13 74.75
C SER A 37 -35.73 34.39 75.21
N ASN A 38 -36.71 35.12 75.76
CA ASN A 38 -37.97 34.55 76.24
C ASN A 38 -37.78 33.38 77.23
N PHE A 39 -38.00 32.13 76.81
CA PHE A 39 -37.78 30.92 77.61
C PHE A 39 -36.95 29.89 76.83
N GLN A 40 -36.00 30.34 76.00
CA GLN A 40 -35.17 29.44 75.19
C GLN A 40 -33.74 29.95 74.98
N TYR A 41 -32.84 29.00 74.75
CA TYR A 41 -31.55 29.24 74.10
C TYR A 41 -31.64 28.83 72.62
N SER A 42 -31.05 29.61 71.73
CA SER A 42 -31.06 29.36 70.29
C SER A 42 -29.64 29.46 69.70
N PRO A 43 -29.08 28.37 69.14
CA PRO A 43 -29.65 27.02 69.14
C PRO A 43 -29.72 26.41 70.56
N SER A 44 -30.65 25.47 70.77
CA SER A 44 -30.77 24.73 72.04
C SER A 44 -29.88 23.49 72.09
N THR A 45 -29.32 23.07 70.96
CA THR A 45 -28.33 22.00 70.84
C THR A 45 -27.22 22.49 69.93
N LEU A 46 -25.97 22.35 70.36
CA LEU A 46 -24.81 22.80 69.60
C LEU A 46 -23.71 21.73 69.67
N ASP A 47 -23.17 21.35 68.52
CA ASP A 47 -21.97 20.52 68.42
C ASP A 47 -20.75 21.41 68.17
N ILE A 48 -19.70 21.25 68.99
CA ILE A 48 -18.41 21.95 68.88
C ILE A 48 -17.25 20.97 69.07
N GLU A 49 -16.03 21.42 68.87
CA GLU A 49 -14.81 20.66 69.13
C GLU A 49 -14.08 21.12 70.40
N VAL A 50 -13.31 20.23 71.02
CA VAL A 50 -12.43 20.56 72.15
C VAL A 50 -11.52 21.74 71.76
N GLY A 51 -11.54 22.80 72.57
CA GLY A 51 -10.80 24.06 72.36
C GLY A 51 -11.68 25.21 71.87
N GLN A 52 -12.89 24.95 71.38
CA GLN A 52 -13.80 25.99 70.90
C GLN A 52 -14.49 26.75 72.04
N THR A 53 -14.82 28.02 71.77
CA THR A 53 -15.49 28.91 72.71
C THR A 53 -16.95 29.14 72.29
N VAL A 54 -17.88 29.02 73.24
CA VAL A 54 -19.28 29.40 73.06
C VAL A 54 -19.54 30.73 73.76
N VAL A 55 -20.31 31.59 73.11
CA VAL A 55 -20.63 32.94 73.57
C VAL A 55 -22.15 33.06 73.73
N TRP A 56 -22.62 33.43 74.91
CA TRP A 56 -24.04 33.61 75.16
C TRP A 56 -24.43 35.09 75.11
N VAL A 57 -25.45 35.40 74.29
CA VAL A 57 -25.95 36.77 74.06
C VAL A 57 -27.43 36.84 74.40
N ASN A 58 -27.80 37.70 75.34
CA ASN A 58 -29.20 37.92 75.72
C ASN A 58 -29.87 38.98 74.85
N THR A 59 -30.84 38.58 74.04
CA THR A 59 -31.59 39.48 73.13
C THR A 59 -32.94 39.94 73.70
N GLY A 60 -33.29 39.53 74.93
CA GLY A 60 -34.46 40.04 75.65
C GLY A 60 -34.82 39.26 76.92
N GLY A 61 -35.24 39.99 77.97
CA GLY A 61 -35.54 39.44 79.29
C GLY A 61 -34.29 39.37 80.19
N THR A 62 -34.40 38.74 81.36
CA THR A 62 -33.26 38.53 82.26
C THR A 62 -32.90 37.05 82.27
N HIS A 63 -31.68 36.72 81.83
CA HIS A 63 -31.20 35.35 81.65
C HIS A 63 -29.76 35.21 82.10
N ASP A 64 -29.43 34.04 82.62
CA ASP A 64 -28.09 33.59 82.97
C ASP A 64 -27.75 32.32 82.18
N VAL A 65 -26.62 31.66 82.51
CA VAL A 65 -26.30 30.31 82.03
C VAL A 65 -25.81 29.51 83.23
N ASN A 66 -26.51 28.44 83.56
CA ASN A 66 -26.17 27.55 84.66
C ASN A 66 -25.89 26.15 84.11
N ALA A 67 -24.62 25.76 84.06
CA ALA A 67 -24.17 24.42 83.67
C ALA A 67 -23.65 23.63 84.90
N SER A 68 -24.11 23.98 86.11
CA SER A 68 -23.63 23.37 87.36
C SER A 68 -24.56 22.27 87.88
N MET A 69 -25.82 22.59 88.16
CA MET A 69 -26.85 21.64 88.59
C MET A 69 -28.20 22.11 88.04
N SER A 70 -29.03 21.19 87.56
CA SER A 70 -30.33 21.54 86.98
C SER A 70 -31.23 22.25 87.99
N THR A 71 -31.85 23.34 87.56
CA THR A 71 -32.82 24.13 88.32
C THR A 71 -34.18 23.42 88.42
N ILE A 72 -34.42 22.37 87.63
CA ILE A 72 -35.72 21.68 87.50
C ILE A 72 -35.68 20.16 87.73
N GLY A 73 -34.51 19.56 87.99
CA GLY A 73 -34.41 18.10 88.01
C GLY A 73 -33.00 17.58 88.29
N GLU A 74 -32.69 16.37 87.81
CA GLU A 74 -31.48 15.60 88.19
C GLU A 74 -30.15 16.34 87.98
N MET A 75 -29.12 15.86 88.68
CA MET A 75 -27.75 16.35 88.54
C MET A 75 -27.24 16.02 87.14
N TRP A 76 -26.78 17.02 86.39
CA TRP A 76 -26.07 16.78 85.13
C TRP A 76 -24.68 16.22 85.40
N ASP A 77 -24.27 15.23 84.60
CA ASP A 77 -22.92 14.66 84.62
C ASP A 77 -22.03 15.42 83.64
N ASN A 78 -22.04 16.76 83.73
CA ASN A 78 -21.23 17.60 82.86
C ASN A 78 -19.74 17.35 83.15
N PRO A 79 -18.88 17.23 82.11
CA PRO A 79 -17.45 17.01 82.32
C PRO A 79 -16.78 18.11 83.15
N GLU A 80 -17.25 19.36 83.01
CA GLU A 80 -16.85 20.50 83.84
C GLU A 80 -18.05 21.39 84.16
N PHE A 81 -18.03 22.05 85.32
CA PHE A 81 -19.10 22.95 85.75
C PHE A 81 -18.74 24.42 85.53
N PHE A 82 -19.69 25.19 84.98
CA PHE A 82 -19.56 26.64 84.87
C PHE A 82 -20.91 27.35 85.06
N THR A 83 -20.86 28.62 85.43
CA THR A 83 -22.03 29.49 85.53
C THR A 83 -21.68 30.88 85.02
N LEU A 84 -22.53 31.49 84.21
CA LEU A 84 -22.43 32.87 83.77
C LEU A 84 -23.53 33.71 84.43
N PRO A 85 -23.24 34.93 84.89
CA PRO A 85 -24.17 35.72 85.69
C PRO A 85 -25.38 36.19 84.87
N ALA A 86 -26.49 36.43 85.56
CA ALA A 86 -27.71 36.95 84.96
C ALA A 86 -27.52 38.37 84.42
N VAL A 87 -27.94 38.61 83.17
CA VAL A 87 -27.96 39.93 82.55
C VAL A 87 -29.33 40.24 81.99
N SER A 88 -29.70 41.53 81.94
CA SER A 88 -30.91 41.97 81.27
C SER A 88 -30.60 42.30 79.81
N GLY A 89 -31.16 41.52 78.89
CA GLY A 89 -31.00 41.69 77.45
C GLY A 89 -31.86 42.79 76.85
N ASN A 90 -31.54 43.14 75.61
CA ASN A 90 -32.31 44.04 74.77
C ASN A 90 -32.23 43.57 73.31
N SER A 91 -33.00 44.18 72.41
CA SER A 91 -33.07 43.76 70.99
C SER A 91 -31.76 43.92 70.21
N GLU A 92 -30.74 44.57 70.77
CA GLU A 92 -29.39 44.70 70.18
C GLU A 92 -28.42 43.62 70.70
N GLY A 93 -28.84 42.81 71.67
CA GLY A 93 -28.03 41.77 72.30
C GLY A 93 -27.14 42.31 73.43
N VAL A 94 -27.12 41.61 74.57
CA VAL A 94 -26.25 41.91 75.72
C VAL A 94 -25.44 40.66 76.06
N CYS A 95 -24.13 40.81 76.21
CA CYS A 95 -23.25 39.69 76.58
C CYS A 95 -23.63 39.10 77.94
N ILE A 96 -23.92 37.80 77.99
CA ILE A 96 -24.02 37.03 79.24
C ILE A 96 -22.60 36.59 79.68
N GLY A 97 -21.81 36.12 78.72
CA GLY A 97 -20.43 35.67 78.91
C GLY A 97 -20.03 34.63 77.87
N SER A 98 -18.86 34.04 78.03
CA SER A 98 -18.35 32.98 77.17
C SER A 98 -17.69 31.88 77.99
N HIS A 99 -17.56 30.69 77.39
CA HIS A 99 -16.86 29.55 77.97
C HIS A 99 -16.11 28.77 76.88
N THR A 100 -14.84 28.45 77.14
CA THR A 100 -14.00 27.63 76.27
C THR A 100 -14.03 26.20 76.79
N PHE A 101 -14.48 25.27 75.96
CA PHE A 101 -14.65 23.87 76.34
C PHE A 101 -13.35 23.12 76.10
N THR A 102 -12.73 22.60 77.16
CA THR A 102 -11.41 21.93 77.07
C THR A 102 -11.45 20.43 77.29
N VAL A 103 -12.63 19.89 77.63
CA VAL A 103 -12.86 18.48 77.88
C VAL A 103 -13.98 17.99 76.97
N GLU A 104 -13.80 16.83 76.35
CA GLU A 104 -14.84 16.21 75.52
C GLU A 104 -16.04 15.77 76.37
N GLY A 105 -17.22 15.75 75.76
CA GLY A 105 -18.45 15.27 76.38
C GLY A 105 -19.63 16.21 76.21
N THR A 106 -20.73 15.87 76.87
CA THR A 106 -22.00 16.60 76.75
C THR A 106 -22.19 17.50 77.96
N TYR A 107 -22.48 18.78 77.70
CA TYR A 107 -22.70 19.82 78.69
C TYR A 107 -24.13 20.32 78.61
N ASP A 108 -24.95 19.90 79.56
CA ASP A 108 -26.32 20.40 79.72
C ASP A 108 -26.34 21.63 80.61
N TYR A 109 -27.14 22.63 80.25
CA TYR A 109 -27.28 23.87 81.00
C TYR A 109 -28.68 24.46 80.92
N ASP A 110 -29.04 25.31 81.88
CA ASP A 110 -30.33 25.97 81.95
C ASP A 110 -30.23 27.44 82.39
N CYS A 111 -31.38 28.13 82.31
CA CYS A 111 -31.56 29.45 82.90
C CYS A 111 -32.15 29.31 84.30
N SER A 112 -31.40 29.74 85.32
CA SER A 112 -31.79 29.63 86.73
C SER A 112 -32.77 30.74 87.16
N ILE A 113 -33.10 31.66 86.25
CA ILE A 113 -34.01 32.79 86.53
C ILE A 113 -35.46 32.30 86.67
N GLY A 114 -35.96 32.37 87.90
CA GLY A 114 -37.37 32.13 88.21
C GLY A 114 -37.82 30.73 87.78
N ASN A 115 -38.79 30.65 86.86
CA ASN A 115 -39.32 29.39 86.34
C ASN A 115 -38.88 29.14 84.89
N HIS A 116 -37.81 29.80 84.40
CA HIS A 116 -37.41 29.77 82.98
C HIS A 116 -37.04 28.36 82.51
N ALA A 117 -36.16 27.67 83.25
CA ALA A 117 -35.83 26.26 82.98
C ALA A 117 -37.10 25.37 82.94
N ALA A 118 -38.06 25.56 83.85
CA ALA A 118 -39.28 24.75 83.89
C ALA A 118 -40.24 25.03 82.72
N ASN A 119 -40.06 26.15 82.03
CA ASN A 119 -40.74 26.48 80.79
C ASN A 119 -39.95 26.04 79.55
N GLY A 120 -38.87 25.26 79.71
CA GLY A 120 -38.10 24.68 78.62
C GLY A 120 -36.82 25.44 78.26
N MET A 121 -36.38 26.41 79.07
CA MET A 121 -35.13 27.14 78.85
C MET A 121 -33.91 26.32 79.29
N VAL A 122 -33.70 25.22 78.59
CA VAL A 122 -32.59 24.27 78.75
C VAL A 122 -31.91 24.09 77.39
N ALA A 123 -30.62 23.78 77.40
CA ALA A 123 -29.86 23.54 76.18
C ALA A 123 -28.64 22.66 76.45
N THR A 124 -28.05 22.16 75.37
CA THR A 124 -26.96 21.19 75.41
C THR A 124 -25.86 21.61 74.44
N VAL A 125 -24.61 21.54 74.89
CA VAL A 125 -23.41 21.61 74.03
C VAL A 125 -22.74 20.23 74.03
N THR A 126 -22.57 19.62 72.87
CA THR A 126 -21.75 18.41 72.70
C THR A 126 -20.36 18.83 72.23
N VAL A 127 -19.33 18.47 72.99
CA VAL A 127 -17.94 18.74 72.68
C VAL A 127 -17.31 17.45 72.16
N ASN A 128 -17.06 17.42 70.86
CA ASN A 128 -16.40 16.30 70.19
C ASN A 128 -14.88 16.45 70.30
N PRO A 129 -14.11 15.34 70.31
CA PRO A 129 -12.66 15.41 70.23
C PRO A 129 -12.24 16.14 68.94
N THR A 130 -11.21 16.98 69.01
CA THR A 130 -10.59 17.57 67.83
C THR A 130 -10.01 16.42 66.99
N THR A 131 -10.55 16.16 65.81
CA THR A 131 -9.85 15.34 64.82
C THR A 131 -8.70 16.18 64.31
N GLN A 132 -7.52 16.03 64.93
CA GLN A 132 -6.30 16.57 64.34
C GLN A 132 -6.16 15.89 62.98
N SER A 133 -6.38 16.62 61.89
CA SER A 133 -6.05 16.13 60.57
C SER A 133 -4.53 15.96 60.52
N ASN A 134 -4.09 14.87 59.93
CA ASN A 134 -2.69 14.59 59.68
C ASN A 134 -2.45 14.68 58.17
N THR A 135 -2.84 15.80 57.54
CA THR A 135 -2.60 16.03 56.10
C THR A 135 -1.12 16.21 55.79
N VAL A 136 -0.73 16.14 54.52
CA VAL A 136 0.65 16.40 54.10
C VAL A 136 1.13 17.80 54.53
N VAL A 137 0.24 18.79 54.55
CA VAL A 137 0.54 20.14 55.06
C VAL A 137 0.71 20.11 56.56
N ASP A 138 -0.16 19.43 57.30
CA ASP A 138 -0.06 19.30 58.76
C ASP A 138 1.30 18.71 59.16
N ILE A 139 1.81 17.74 58.40
CA ILE A 139 3.13 17.14 58.63
C ILE A 139 4.27 18.15 58.41
N ILE A 140 4.16 18.99 57.37
CA ILE A 140 5.17 20.01 57.05
C ILE A 140 5.16 21.13 58.09
N VAL A 141 3.99 21.71 58.40
CA VAL A 141 3.88 22.87 59.30
C VAL A 141 4.16 22.52 60.77
N ASN A 142 3.98 21.26 61.16
CA ASN A 142 4.33 20.80 62.51
C ASN A 142 5.77 20.27 62.63
N SER A 143 6.57 20.36 61.56
CA SER A 143 7.96 19.89 61.55
C SER A 143 8.95 21.00 61.90
N GLU A 144 9.81 20.76 62.88
CA GLU A 144 10.90 21.68 63.25
C GLU A 144 11.95 21.87 62.14
N ASP A 145 12.07 20.92 61.21
CA ASP A 145 13.07 20.94 60.12
C ASP A 145 12.56 21.55 58.79
N HIS A 146 11.32 22.06 58.74
CA HIS A 146 10.66 22.52 57.51
C HIS A 146 10.06 23.94 57.63
N THR A 147 10.60 24.78 58.51
CA THR A 147 10.07 26.13 58.77
C THR A 147 10.14 27.07 57.56
N LEU A 148 11.14 26.91 56.69
CA LEU A 148 11.27 27.66 55.43
C LEU A 148 10.32 27.15 54.35
N LEU A 149 10.09 25.83 54.30
CA LEU A 149 9.10 25.23 53.41
C LEU A 149 7.68 25.64 53.81
N GLU A 150 7.37 25.64 55.11
CA GLU A 150 6.11 26.17 55.66
C GLU A 150 5.89 27.61 55.20
N ALA A 151 6.88 28.49 55.38
CA ALA A 151 6.78 29.88 54.96
C ALA A 151 6.53 30.01 53.44
N ALA A 152 7.18 29.18 52.63
CA ALA A 152 6.99 29.17 51.18
C ALA A 152 5.59 28.69 50.76
N VAL A 153 5.08 27.63 51.38
CA VAL A 153 3.73 27.09 51.11
C VAL A 153 2.65 28.10 51.49
N LEU A 154 2.84 28.83 52.59
CA LEU A 154 1.92 29.91 53.00
C LEU A 154 2.00 31.12 52.07
N GLU A 155 3.19 31.57 51.70
CA GLU A 155 3.36 32.72 50.79
C GLU A 155 2.79 32.44 49.39
N ALA A 156 2.90 31.19 48.92
CA ALA A 156 2.33 30.75 47.64
C ALA A 156 0.83 30.42 47.68
N ASP A 157 0.16 30.57 48.84
CA ASP A 157 -1.26 30.23 49.04
C ASP A 157 -1.62 28.77 48.68
N LEU A 158 -0.66 27.85 48.86
CA LEU A 158 -0.82 26.42 48.53
C LEU A 158 -1.32 25.58 49.72
N ALA A 159 -1.28 26.12 50.94
CA ALA A 159 -1.67 25.39 52.15
C ALA A 159 -3.09 24.80 52.02
N GLY A 160 -4.08 25.61 51.65
CA GLY A 160 -5.46 25.13 51.50
C GLY A 160 -5.63 24.05 50.43
N ALA A 161 -4.89 24.15 49.32
CA ALA A 161 -4.93 23.15 48.25
C ALA A 161 -4.34 21.80 48.70
N LEU A 162 -3.20 21.84 49.39
CA LEU A 162 -2.49 20.64 49.86
C LEU A 162 -3.12 20.03 51.14
N SER A 163 -3.97 20.77 51.85
CA SER A 163 -4.85 20.23 52.92
C SER A 163 -6.12 19.56 52.39
N GLY A 164 -6.41 19.72 51.09
CA GLY A 164 -7.64 19.21 50.45
C GLY A 164 -7.65 17.70 50.22
N ASP A 165 -8.64 17.24 49.46
CA ASP A 165 -8.77 15.83 49.07
C ASP A 165 -7.56 15.41 48.21
N GLY A 166 -6.74 14.49 48.72
CA GLY A 166 -5.62 13.90 48.00
C GLY A 166 -6.03 12.71 47.11
N PRO A 167 -5.09 11.82 46.75
CA PRO A 167 -3.77 11.67 47.36
C PRO A 167 -2.69 12.61 46.80
N PHE A 168 -1.80 13.08 47.70
CA PHE A 168 -0.58 13.82 47.35
C PHE A 168 0.67 13.04 47.74
N THR A 169 1.76 13.23 46.99
CA THR A 169 3.12 12.95 47.46
C THR A 169 3.89 14.26 47.47
N VAL A 170 4.44 14.64 48.63
CA VAL A 170 5.25 15.86 48.75
C VAL A 170 6.70 15.47 49.02
N PHE A 171 7.60 15.92 48.14
CA PHE A 171 9.04 15.87 48.39
C PHE A 171 9.42 17.14 49.16
N ALA A 172 9.51 17.05 50.49
CA ALA A 172 9.70 18.19 51.38
C ALA A 172 11.19 18.48 51.61
N PRO A 173 11.75 19.59 51.07
CA PRO A 173 13.13 19.97 51.35
C PRO A 173 13.29 20.48 52.78
N THR A 174 14.33 20.03 53.46
CA THR A 174 14.70 20.53 54.80
C THR A 174 15.12 22.01 54.77
N ASP A 175 15.10 22.67 55.92
CA ASP A 175 15.59 24.04 56.07
C ASP A 175 17.07 24.19 55.66
N ASP A 176 17.88 23.17 55.88
CA ASP A 176 19.27 23.11 55.42
C ASP A 176 19.36 23.06 53.89
N ALA A 177 18.47 22.30 53.24
CA ALA A 177 18.37 22.23 51.78
C ALA A 177 18.01 23.60 51.16
N VAL A 178 17.02 24.28 51.73
CA VAL A 178 16.62 25.63 51.29
C VAL A 178 17.75 26.63 51.53
N THR A 179 18.43 26.55 52.68
CA THR A 179 19.59 27.40 53.01
C THR A 179 20.75 27.19 52.03
N ALA A 180 21.01 25.94 51.63
CA ALA A 180 22.02 25.61 50.63
C ALA A 180 21.69 26.22 49.26
N LEU A 181 20.42 26.15 48.82
CA LEU A 181 19.97 26.74 47.56
C LEU A 181 20.18 28.25 47.54
N VAL A 182 19.67 28.98 48.55
CA VAL A 182 19.77 30.46 48.55
C VAL A 182 21.22 30.92 48.65
N THR A 183 22.07 30.18 49.37
CA THR A 183 23.52 30.43 49.41
C THR A 183 24.16 30.25 48.04
N ALA A 184 23.79 29.19 47.31
CA ALA A 184 24.32 28.92 45.96
C ALA A 184 23.86 29.98 44.94
N LEU A 185 22.62 30.47 45.07
CA LEU A 185 22.06 31.52 44.22
C LEU A 185 22.53 32.94 44.61
N GLY A 186 23.14 33.10 45.78
CA GLY A 186 23.55 34.41 46.30
C GLY A 186 22.37 35.31 46.69
N ILE A 187 21.23 34.72 47.04
CA ILE A 187 20.01 35.41 47.49
C ILE A 187 19.72 35.09 48.96
N THR A 188 18.77 35.81 49.55
CA THR A 188 18.23 35.57 50.89
C THR A 188 16.97 34.70 50.82
N ALA A 189 16.56 34.12 51.97
CA ALA A 189 15.29 33.41 52.06
C ALA A 189 14.08 34.31 51.76
N GLU A 190 14.13 35.59 52.14
CA GLU A 190 13.08 36.58 51.82
C GLU A 190 12.99 36.81 50.30
N GLU A 191 14.13 36.88 49.60
CA GLU A 191 14.16 37.00 48.14
C GLU A 191 13.67 35.72 47.43
N LEU A 192 13.91 34.54 48.01
CA LEU A 192 13.33 33.28 47.52
C LEU A 192 11.80 33.28 47.63
N LEU A 193 11.27 33.70 48.79
CA LEU A 193 9.82 33.81 49.01
C LEU A 193 9.15 34.85 48.10
N ALA A 194 9.91 35.86 47.66
CA ALA A 194 9.42 36.88 46.74
C ALA A 194 9.52 36.49 45.25
N LEU A 195 9.95 35.27 44.91
CA LEU A 195 10.06 34.84 43.51
C LEU A 195 8.68 34.78 42.84
N PRO A 196 8.52 35.35 41.62
CA PRO A 196 7.25 35.31 40.91
C PRO A 196 6.82 33.89 40.53
N ASN A 197 7.76 32.94 40.45
CA ASN A 197 7.52 31.53 40.14
C ASN A 197 7.61 30.63 41.38
N LEU A 198 7.50 31.17 42.60
CA LEU A 198 7.55 30.36 43.84
C LEU A 198 6.52 29.21 43.82
N ALA A 199 5.29 29.50 43.39
CA ALA A 199 4.23 28.50 43.30
C ALA A 199 4.57 27.38 42.30
N GLU A 200 5.26 27.66 41.20
CA GLU A 200 5.70 26.65 40.23
C GLU A 200 6.78 25.75 40.82
N ILE A 201 7.76 26.35 41.53
CA ILE A 201 8.81 25.61 42.24
C ILE A 201 8.17 24.66 43.26
N LEU A 202 7.19 25.12 44.05
CA LEU A 202 6.51 24.28 45.03
C LEU A 202 5.67 23.17 44.38
N GLN A 203 4.97 23.46 43.27
CA GLN A 203 4.25 22.44 42.51
C GLN A 203 5.18 21.36 41.92
N TYR A 204 6.43 21.70 41.61
CA TYR A 204 7.44 20.71 41.19
C TYR A 204 7.88 19.76 42.32
N HIS A 205 7.58 20.07 43.57
CA HIS A 205 7.81 19.17 44.71
C HIS A 205 6.62 18.26 45.02
N VAL A 206 5.50 18.39 44.30
CA VAL A 206 4.25 17.69 44.62
C VAL A 206 3.81 16.83 43.46
N VAL A 207 3.34 15.62 43.75
CA VAL A 207 2.74 14.69 42.79
C VAL A 207 1.28 14.43 43.19
N ALA A 208 0.37 14.42 42.21
CA ALA A 208 -1.06 14.14 42.40
C ALA A 208 -1.37 12.64 42.53
N ALA A 209 -0.55 11.91 43.27
CA ALA A 209 -0.70 10.48 43.53
C ALA A 209 0.04 10.10 44.82
N THR A 210 -0.32 8.97 45.42
CA THR A 210 0.51 8.36 46.47
C THR A 210 1.67 7.59 45.81
N ALA A 211 2.90 7.94 46.16
CA ALA A 211 4.10 7.25 45.72
C ALA A 211 4.93 6.84 46.94
N MET A 212 4.70 5.63 47.46
CA MET A 212 5.49 5.08 48.57
C MET A 212 6.83 4.57 48.06
N ALA A 213 7.87 4.57 48.90
CA ALA A 213 9.20 4.13 48.52
C ALA A 213 9.24 2.68 47.99
N ALA A 214 8.34 1.82 48.47
CA ALA A 214 8.20 0.44 48.00
C ALA A 214 7.58 0.31 46.60
N ASP A 215 6.85 1.33 46.16
CA ASP A 215 6.19 1.37 44.85
C ASP A 215 7.07 2.04 43.78
N LEU A 216 8.19 2.64 44.20
CA LEU A 216 9.14 3.31 43.31
C LEU A 216 10.11 2.32 42.65
N SER A 217 10.47 2.60 41.40
CA SER A 217 11.47 1.85 40.63
C SER A 217 12.63 2.73 40.19
N ASP A 218 13.82 2.14 40.02
CA ASP A 218 15.00 2.85 39.49
C ASP A 218 14.76 3.31 38.04
N GLY A 219 15.09 4.57 37.75
CA GLY A 219 14.83 5.23 36.45
C GLY A 219 13.37 5.63 36.22
N GLN A 220 12.50 5.56 37.23
CA GLN A 220 11.10 5.94 37.10
C GLN A 220 10.95 7.46 36.94
N MET A 221 10.24 7.91 35.90
CA MET A 221 9.81 9.31 35.75
C MET A 221 8.43 9.50 36.39
N ILE A 222 8.26 10.56 37.18
CA ILE A 222 6.99 10.87 37.87
C ILE A 222 6.60 12.31 37.57
N THR A 223 5.41 12.50 37.00
CA THR A 223 4.86 13.82 36.70
C THR A 223 4.41 14.56 37.95
N THR A 224 4.93 15.77 38.13
CA THR A 224 4.60 16.65 39.26
C THR A 224 3.33 17.48 38.98
N LEU A 225 2.83 18.24 39.96
CA LEU A 225 1.73 19.19 39.77
C LEU A 225 2.09 20.32 38.80
N LEU A 226 3.39 20.61 38.63
CA LEU A 226 3.86 21.56 37.61
C LEU A 226 3.72 20.99 36.18
N GLY A 227 3.58 19.65 36.04
CA GLY A 227 3.56 18.94 34.76
C GLY A 227 4.95 18.55 34.22
N GLN A 228 6.03 19.01 34.85
CA GLN A 228 7.38 18.50 34.59
C GLN A 228 7.61 17.22 35.41
N ASP A 229 8.37 16.28 34.84
CA ASP A 229 8.71 15.04 35.52
C ASP A 229 9.90 15.21 36.48
N VAL A 230 9.93 14.39 37.52
CA VAL A 230 11.10 14.10 38.35
C VAL A 230 11.54 12.66 38.12
N GLU A 231 12.85 12.43 38.09
CA GLU A 231 13.44 11.11 37.95
C GLU A 231 13.71 10.48 39.32
N VAL A 232 13.39 9.20 39.48
CA VAL A 232 13.75 8.41 40.66
C VAL A 232 15.00 7.61 40.36
N THR A 233 16.06 7.80 41.14
CA THR A 233 17.26 6.95 41.12
C THR A 233 17.36 6.15 42.40
N ILE A 234 17.49 4.83 42.31
CA ILE A 234 17.60 3.91 43.46
C ILE A 234 18.91 3.13 43.36
N GLY A 235 19.81 3.34 44.33
CA GLY A 235 21.10 2.64 44.37
C GLY A 235 21.60 2.36 45.78
N ASP A 236 22.85 1.91 45.88
CA ASP A 236 23.51 1.61 47.17
C ASP A 236 23.57 2.84 48.11
N ALA A 237 23.50 4.05 47.55
CA ALA A 237 23.51 5.31 48.29
C ALA A 237 22.11 5.76 48.78
N GLY A 238 21.04 5.04 48.43
CA GLY A 238 19.66 5.37 48.79
C GLY A 238 18.79 5.73 47.59
N VAL A 239 17.68 6.41 47.86
CA VAL A 239 16.72 6.91 46.86
C VAL A 239 16.98 8.39 46.63
N PHE A 240 17.00 8.80 45.36
CA PHE A 240 17.12 10.19 44.94
C PHE A 240 15.95 10.57 44.06
N ILE A 241 15.47 11.80 44.22
CA ILE A 241 14.52 12.46 43.34
C ILE A 241 15.28 13.56 42.60
N ASN A 242 15.46 13.39 41.29
CA ASN A 242 16.52 14.02 40.52
C ASN A 242 17.87 13.82 41.23
N ASN A 243 18.45 14.90 41.76
CA ASN A 243 19.72 14.88 42.50
C ASN A 243 19.54 15.04 44.02
N ALA A 244 18.30 15.13 44.53
CA ALA A 244 18.01 15.31 45.95
C ALA A 244 17.86 13.95 46.63
N GLN A 245 18.66 13.69 47.67
CA GLN A 245 18.59 12.44 48.43
C GLN A 245 17.36 12.45 49.32
N VAL A 246 16.58 11.37 49.29
CA VAL A 246 15.50 11.13 50.26
C VAL A 246 16.14 10.73 51.60
N THR A 247 16.03 11.60 52.60
CA THR A 247 16.63 11.43 53.93
C THR A 247 15.67 10.77 54.93
N ALA A 248 14.36 10.95 54.74
CA ALA A 248 13.31 10.22 55.43
C ALA A 248 12.16 9.95 54.45
N ALA A 249 11.74 8.70 54.33
CA ALA A 249 10.71 8.29 53.38
C ALA A 249 9.43 7.83 54.10
N ASP A 250 8.33 7.77 53.36
CA ASP A 250 7.06 7.15 53.76
C ASP A 250 6.41 7.77 55.01
N ILE A 251 6.47 9.10 55.16
CA ILE A 251 5.76 9.79 56.24
C ILE A 251 4.29 9.90 55.84
N THR A 252 3.45 9.02 56.37
CA THR A 252 2.05 8.88 55.98
C THR A 252 1.17 10.02 56.49
N ALA A 253 0.35 10.58 55.60
CA ALA A 253 -0.69 11.56 55.87
C ALA A 253 -2.09 11.01 55.56
N ASP A 254 -3.14 11.65 56.08
CA ASP A 254 -4.54 11.31 55.79
C ASP A 254 -4.89 11.50 54.30
N ASN A 255 -4.24 12.46 53.64
CA ASN A 255 -4.44 12.78 52.24
C ASN A 255 -3.19 12.54 51.36
N GLY A 256 -2.21 11.72 51.82
CA GLY A 256 -1.00 11.52 51.03
C GLY A 256 0.21 10.93 51.77
N VAL A 257 1.40 11.25 51.28
CA VAL A 257 2.70 10.88 51.85
C VAL A 257 3.69 12.02 51.70
N VAL A 258 4.59 12.18 52.66
CA VAL A 258 5.73 13.11 52.61
C VAL A 258 7.04 12.33 52.60
N HIS A 259 7.95 12.72 51.71
CA HIS A 259 9.34 12.28 51.68
C HIS A 259 10.25 13.48 51.91
N VAL A 260 11.11 13.42 52.91
CA VAL A 260 12.05 14.49 53.23
C VAL A 260 13.27 14.41 52.32
N ILE A 261 13.66 15.51 51.70
CA ILE A 261 14.79 15.59 50.77
C ILE A 261 15.85 16.60 51.22
N ASP A 262 17.12 16.37 50.84
CA ASP A 262 18.27 17.20 51.24
C ASP A 262 18.63 18.34 50.26
N ALA A 263 17.88 18.47 49.17
CA ALA A 263 18.03 19.55 48.20
C ALA A 263 16.66 20.03 47.72
N VAL A 264 16.56 21.32 47.37
CA VAL A 264 15.35 21.86 46.73
C VAL A 264 15.32 21.42 45.27
N LEU A 265 14.20 20.86 44.82
CA LEU A 265 13.94 20.55 43.42
C LEU A 265 13.69 21.85 42.66
N VAL A 266 14.53 22.13 41.66
CA VAL A 266 14.38 23.30 40.80
C VAL A 266 13.88 22.82 39.44
N PRO A 267 12.68 23.23 39.00
CA PRO A 267 12.19 22.87 37.68
C PRO A 267 13.11 23.43 36.60
N ALA A 268 13.21 22.73 35.48
CA ALA A 268 13.87 23.28 34.31
C ALA A 268 13.10 24.54 33.86
N PRO A 269 13.77 25.59 33.36
CA PRO A 269 13.07 26.73 32.79
C PRO A 269 12.14 26.22 31.68
N PRO A 270 10.90 26.75 31.57
CA PRO A 270 9.99 26.36 30.51
C PRO A 270 10.68 26.54 29.16
N GLN A 271 10.79 25.45 28.39
CA GLN A 271 11.36 25.50 27.06
C GLN A 271 10.27 26.02 26.11
N THR A 272 10.55 27.05 25.34
CA THR A 272 9.72 27.47 24.21
C THR A 272 10.23 26.74 22.98
N THR A 273 9.49 25.75 22.51
CA THR A 273 9.85 24.98 21.31
C THR A 273 9.44 25.71 20.03
N VAL A 274 9.95 25.25 18.89
CA VAL A 274 9.49 25.73 17.57
C VAL A 274 7.99 25.49 17.37
N VAL A 275 7.43 24.41 17.94
CA VAL A 275 5.99 24.13 17.91
C VAL A 275 5.22 25.13 18.77
N ASP A 276 5.73 25.46 19.97
CA ASP A 276 5.09 26.47 20.83
C ASP A 276 5.01 27.83 20.13
N ILE A 277 6.05 28.22 19.38
CA ILE A 277 6.03 29.44 18.56
C ILE A 277 4.90 29.39 17.53
N ILE A 278 4.74 28.27 16.84
CA ILE A 278 3.74 28.09 15.77
C ILE A 278 2.32 28.10 16.36
N VAL A 279 2.07 27.27 17.38
CA VAL A 279 0.75 27.13 18.04
C VAL A 279 0.29 28.44 18.68
N ASN A 280 1.21 29.22 19.25
CA ASN A 280 0.85 30.53 19.82
C ASN A 280 0.75 31.66 18.77
N SER A 281 0.87 31.35 17.48
CA SER A 281 0.82 32.33 16.41
C SER A 281 -0.55 32.39 15.73
N GLN A 282 -1.18 33.57 15.76
CA GLN A 282 -2.46 33.83 15.09
C GLN A 282 -2.40 33.76 13.55
N SER A 283 -1.21 33.65 12.97
CA SER A 283 -1.01 33.60 11.51
C SER A 283 -0.65 32.21 10.98
N HIS A 284 -0.66 31.18 11.85
CA HIS A 284 -0.23 29.82 11.51
C HIS A 284 -1.26 28.76 11.95
N THR A 285 -2.55 29.12 11.97
CA THR A 285 -3.62 28.21 12.40
C THR A 285 -3.79 27.00 11.47
N VAL A 286 -3.51 27.16 10.17
CA VAL A 286 -3.52 26.07 9.18
C VAL A 286 -2.30 25.18 9.36
N LEU A 287 -1.12 25.77 9.60
CA LEU A 287 0.11 25.03 9.87
C LEU A 287 0.00 24.21 11.16
N GLU A 288 -0.55 24.80 12.23
CA GLU A 288 -0.85 24.11 13.48
C GLU A 288 -1.73 22.89 13.24
N ALA A 289 -2.87 23.07 12.55
CA ALA A 289 -3.78 21.98 12.24
C ALA A 289 -3.11 20.88 11.41
N ALA A 290 -2.27 21.24 10.44
CA ALA A 290 -1.51 20.30 9.62
C ALA A 290 -0.49 19.50 10.43
N VAL A 291 0.29 20.16 11.30
CA VAL A 291 1.28 19.53 12.17
C VAL A 291 0.62 18.54 13.15
N ILE A 292 -0.55 18.90 13.69
CA ILE A 292 -1.34 18.00 14.55
C ILE A 292 -1.88 16.82 13.74
N SER A 293 -2.43 17.07 12.55
CA SER A 293 -3.02 16.02 11.69
C SER A 293 -1.96 15.01 11.21
N ALA A 294 -0.72 15.46 10.99
CA ALA A 294 0.41 14.62 10.60
C ALA A 294 1.16 13.98 11.79
N ASP A 295 0.69 14.17 13.03
CA ASP A 295 1.31 13.66 14.26
C ASP A 295 2.79 14.10 14.45
N LEU A 296 3.13 15.30 13.97
CA LEU A 296 4.50 15.85 14.05
C LEU A 296 4.72 16.74 15.27
N ALA A 297 3.67 17.10 16.01
CA ALA A 297 3.76 18.01 17.16
C ALA A 297 4.74 17.50 18.23
N GLY A 298 4.67 16.20 18.58
CA GLY A 298 5.60 15.59 19.54
C GLY A 298 7.04 15.61 19.03
N THR A 299 7.26 15.23 17.77
CA THR A 299 8.58 15.20 17.13
C THR A 299 9.25 16.57 17.11
N LEU A 300 8.52 17.62 16.69
CA LEU A 300 9.05 18.97 16.58
C LEU A 300 9.13 19.72 17.92
N SER A 301 8.48 19.20 18.97
CA SER A 301 8.66 19.66 20.36
C SER A 301 9.82 18.96 21.07
N GLY A 302 10.35 17.88 20.48
CA GLY A 302 11.45 17.09 21.04
C GLY A 302 12.81 17.78 20.94
N ASP A 303 13.86 16.99 21.21
CA ASP A 303 15.25 17.44 21.17
C ASP A 303 15.64 17.93 19.77
N GLY A 304 15.94 19.22 19.67
CA GLY A 304 16.43 19.86 18.46
C GLY A 304 17.96 19.78 18.32
N PRO A 305 18.58 20.68 17.53
CA PRO A 305 17.98 21.88 16.94
C PRO A 305 17.18 21.62 15.65
N PHE A 306 16.06 22.34 15.50
CA PHE A 306 15.29 22.43 14.25
C PHE A 306 15.35 23.84 13.64
N THR A 307 15.22 23.93 12.33
CA THR A 307 14.84 25.16 11.63
C THR A 307 13.54 24.92 10.91
N VAL A 308 12.49 25.68 11.24
CA VAL A 308 11.18 25.58 10.60
C VAL A 308 10.93 26.80 9.74
N PHE A 309 10.74 26.58 8.44
CA PHE A 309 10.20 27.60 7.55
C PHE A 309 8.67 27.56 7.65
N ALA A 310 8.07 28.42 8.46
CA ALA A 310 6.65 28.37 8.79
C ALA A 310 5.81 29.19 7.78
N PRO A 311 5.04 28.55 6.88
CA PRO A 311 4.15 29.26 5.97
C PRO A 311 2.94 29.82 6.72
N THR A 312 2.56 31.05 6.38
CA THR A 312 1.37 31.70 6.96
C THR A 312 0.06 31.09 6.44
N ASP A 313 -1.03 31.39 7.12
CA ASP A 313 -2.38 30.99 6.68
C ASP A 313 -2.72 31.54 5.28
N ASP A 314 -2.23 32.74 4.94
CA ASP A 314 -2.38 33.34 3.59
C ASP A 314 -1.58 32.56 2.53
N ALA A 315 -0.41 32.01 2.90
CA ALA A 315 0.41 31.17 2.03
C ALA A 315 -0.33 29.87 1.66
N PHE A 316 -0.92 29.20 2.67
CA PHE A 316 -1.76 28.03 2.45
C PHE A 316 -3.00 28.36 1.61
N ALA A 317 -3.71 29.44 1.93
CA ALA A 317 -4.90 29.86 1.18
C ALA A 317 -4.59 30.07 -0.31
N THR A 318 -3.45 30.71 -0.61
CA THR A 318 -3.00 30.94 -2.00
C THR A 318 -2.71 29.62 -2.73
N LEU A 319 -2.01 28.69 -2.09
CA LEU A 319 -1.72 27.37 -2.67
C LEU A 319 -3.02 26.59 -2.95
N LEU A 320 -3.91 26.51 -1.96
CA LEU A 320 -5.14 25.74 -2.06
C LEU A 320 -6.11 26.31 -3.10
N GLU A 321 -6.23 27.64 -3.20
CA GLU A 321 -7.00 28.29 -4.26
C GLU A 321 -6.44 27.94 -5.66
N ALA A 322 -5.12 27.95 -5.83
CA ALA A 322 -4.49 27.61 -7.10
C ALA A 322 -4.70 26.15 -7.52
N LEU A 323 -4.75 25.23 -6.54
CA LEU A 323 -4.98 23.81 -6.78
C LEU A 323 -6.46 23.42 -6.83
N GLY A 324 -7.36 24.29 -6.37
CA GLY A 324 -8.79 23.99 -6.23
C GLY A 324 -9.10 23.05 -5.06
N TYR A 325 -8.29 23.08 -4.01
CA TYR A 325 -8.43 22.27 -2.80
C TYR A 325 -9.01 23.10 -1.64
N THR A 326 -9.62 22.42 -0.68
CA THR A 326 -10.03 22.98 0.62
C THR A 326 -8.99 22.64 1.70
N ALA A 327 -9.05 23.35 2.84
CA ALA A 327 -8.20 23.03 3.98
C ALA A 327 -8.47 21.61 4.54
N GLU A 328 -9.72 21.15 4.50
CA GLU A 328 -10.08 19.78 4.91
C GLU A 328 -9.45 18.72 4.00
N GLU A 329 -9.43 18.97 2.69
CA GLU A 329 -8.75 18.09 1.72
C GLU A 329 -7.23 18.10 1.88
N LEU A 330 -6.63 19.24 2.26
CA LEU A 330 -5.22 19.30 2.63
C LEU A 330 -4.90 18.42 3.85
N LEU A 331 -5.69 18.51 4.91
CA LEU A 331 -5.48 17.71 6.13
C LEU A 331 -5.63 16.19 5.87
N ALA A 332 -6.39 15.82 4.84
CA ALA A 332 -6.56 14.43 4.40
C ALA A 332 -5.59 14.02 3.28
N TYR A 333 -4.71 14.91 2.82
CA TYR A 333 -3.79 14.63 1.71
C TYR A 333 -2.71 13.62 2.14
N PRO A 334 -2.54 12.48 1.44
CA PRO A 334 -1.55 11.46 1.82
C PRO A 334 -0.10 11.98 1.88
N GLY A 335 0.25 12.96 1.06
CA GLY A 335 1.58 13.59 1.05
C GLY A 335 1.73 14.77 2.02
N LEU A 336 0.79 14.99 2.95
CA LEU A 336 0.85 16.11 3.89
C LEU A 336 2.12 16.06 4.75
N THR A 337 2.47 14.88 5.26
CA THR A 337 3.69 14.70 6.07
C THR A 337 4.93 15.11 5.28
N ASP A 338 5.04 14.74 4.02
CA ASP A 338 6.20 15.10 3.17
C ASP A 338 6.28 16.60 2.94
N ILE A 339 5.14 17.25 2.67
CA ILE A 339 5.06 18.71 2.58
C ILE A 339 5.59 19.35 3.86
N LEU A 340 5.15 18.88 5.04
CA LEU A 340 5.59 19.45 6.32
C LEU A 340 7.07 19.19 6.59
N LEU A 341 7.58 17.99 6.31
CA LEU A 341 9.01 17.67 6.48
C LEU A 341 9.90 18.47 5.53
N HIS A 342 9.38 18.91 4.38
CA HIS A 342 10.10 19.80 3.47
C HIS A 342 10.20 21.25 3.97
N HIS A 343 9.43 21.62 5.00
CA HIS A 343 9.57 22.91 5.69
C HIS A 343 10.52 22.87 6.87
N VAL A 344 11.03 21.69 7.24
CA VAL A 344 11.86 21.51 8.44
C VAL A 344 13.26 21.09 8.04
N VAL A 345 14.26 21.67 8.68
CA VAL A 345 15.67 21.32 8.53
C VAL A 345 16.21 20.84 9.88
N ALA A 346 16.99 19.77 9.87
CA ALA A 346 17.78 19.37 11.04
C ALA A 346 18.96 20.34 11.21
N GLY A 347 19.03 21.04 12.33
CA GLY A 347 20.03 22.08 12.57
C GLY A 347 19.41 23.46 12.77
N THR A 348 20.22 24.37 13.32
CA THR A 348 19.88 25.80 13.39
C THR A 348 20.47 26.51 12.18
N ALA A 349 19.63 27.20 11.41
CA ALA A 349 20.04 28.04 10.30
C ALA A 349 19.50 29.47 10.52
N MET A 350 20.28 30.32 11.19
CA MET A 350 19.93 31.73 11.38
C MET A 350 20.11 32.51 10.07
N ALA A 351 19.33 33.56 9.85
CA ALA A 351 19.38 34.34 8.61
C ALA A 351 20.76 34.96 8.36
N ALA A 352 21.51 35.28 9.41
CA ALA A 352 22.87 35.81 9.30
C ALA A 352 23.92 34.76 8.88
N ASP A 353 23.63 33.47 9.08
CA ASP A 353 24.52 32.36 8.74
C ASP A 353 24.25 31.82 7.32
N LEU A 354 23.15 32.25 6.71
CA LEU A 354 22.77 31.86 5.35
C LEU A 354 23.62 32.58 4.29
N SER A 355 23.91 31.87 3.20
CA SER A 355 24.63 32.40 2.02
C SER A 355 23.78 32.32 0.75
N ASP A 356 23.98 33.28 -0.16
CA ASP A 356 23.30 33.27 -1.46
C ASP A 356 23.71 32.03 -2.29
N GLY A 357 22.73 31.31 -2.83
CA GLY A 357 22.92 30.06 -3.55
C GLY A 357 23.18 28.83 -2.68
N GLN A 358 23.08 28.94 -1.35
CA GLN A 358 23.24 27.81 -0.43
C GLN A 358 22.10 26.80 -0.61
N MET A 359 22.42 25.52 -0.72
CA MET A 359 21.43 24.43 -0.65
C MET A 359 21.41 23.86 0.77
N ILE A 360 20.21 23.62 1.29
CA ILE A 360 19.99 23.09 2.65
C ILE A 360 19.06 21.88 2.54
N THR A 361 19.52 20.73 3.03
CA THR A 361 18.74 19.50 3.06
C THR A 361 17.66 19.55 4.13
N THR A 362 16.41 19.32 3.74
CA THR A 362 15.24 19.26 4.64
C THR A 362 15.12 17.90 5.31
N LEU A 363 14.23 17.74 6.28
CA LEU A 363 13.91 16.45 6.90
C LEU A 363 13.25 15.47 5.93
N LEU A 364 12.67 15.96 4.82
CA LEU A 364 12.22 15.13 3.71
C LEU A 364 13.40 14.53 2.91
N GLY A 365 14.62 15.06 3.07
CA GLY A 365 15.81 14.68 2.30
C GLY A 365 15.97 15.43 0.98
N GLN A 366 14.99 16.24 0.58
CA GLN A 366 15.12 17.15 -0.57
C GLN A 366 15.75 18.48 -0.15
N ASP A 367 16.56 19.07 -1.04
CA ASP A 367 17.21 20.35 -0.79
C ASP A 367 16.26 21.53 -1.08
N VAL A 368 16.34 22.55 -0.23
CA VAL A 368 15.83 23.90 -0.52
C VAL A 368 16.98 24.83 -0.83
N THR A 369 16.78 25.74 -1.77
CA THR A 369 17.80 26.72 -2.19
C THR A 369 17.57 28.06 -1.53
N VAL A 370 18.58 28.60 -0.88
CA VAL A 370 18.58 29.96 -0.35
C VAL A 370 18.97 30.94 -1.44
N THR A 371 18.14 31.94 -1.68
CA THR A 371 18.46 33.09 -2.53
C THR A 371 18.43 34.36 -1.70
N ILE A 372 19.51 35.15 -1.71
CA ILE A 372 19.63 36.42 -0.98
C ILE A 372 19.83 37.55 -1.99
N ASN A 373 18.86 38.45 -2.07
CA ASN A 373 18.88 39.58 -3.00
C ASN A 373 18.45 40.89 -2.33
N GLU A 374 18.31 41.98 -3.10
CA GLU A 374 17.93 43.30 -2.57
C GLU A 374 16.55 43.32 -1.89
N MET A 375 15.68 42.35 -2.17
CA MET A 375 14.35 42.22 -1.56
C MET A 375 14.35 41.45 -0.24
N GLY A 376 15.38 40.63 0.04
CA GLY A 376 15.48 39.84 1.26
C GLY A 376 16.01 38.42 1.03
N VAL A 377 15.73 37.53 1.99
CA VAL A 377 16.05 36.09 1.94
C VAL A 377 14.85 35.33 1.39
N PHE A 378 15.10 34.42 0.46
CA PHE A 378 14.12 33.52 -0.12
C PHE A 378 14.57 32.07 0.08
N ILE A 379 13.61 31.19 0.37
CA ILE A 379 13.78 29.74 0.39
C ILE A 379 13.01 29.19 -0.81
N ASN A 380 13.75 28.63 -1.77
CA ASN A 380 13.30 28.45 -3.15
C ASN A 380 12.77 29.78 -3.72
N ASN A 381 11.44 29.90 -3.80
CA ASN A 381 10.74 31.08 -4.29
C ASN A 381 9.90 31.78 -3.21
N SER A 382 9.89 31.26 -1.99
CA SER A 382 9.15 31.80 -0.85
C SER A 382 9.98 32.84 -0.11
N MET A 383 9.43 34.04 0.10
CA MET A 383 10.09 35.11 0.82
C MET A 383 10.03 34.86 2.32
N VAL A 384 11.16 34.97 3.02
CA VAL A 384 11.19 35.03 4.49
C VAL A 384 10.71 36.42 4.92
N THR A 385 9.51 36.48 5.50
CA THR A 385 8.85 37.73 5.92
C THR A 385 9.22 38.13 7.34
N VAL A 386 9.48 37.16 8.21
CA VAL A 386 10.01 37.35 9.57
C VAL A 386 11.07 36.29 9.81
N ALA A 387 12.29 36.71 10.10
CA ALA A 387 13.41 35.81 10.34
C ALA A 387 13.77 35.71 11.83
N ASP A 388 14.48 34.64 12.19
CA ASP A 388 15.17 34.46 13.48
C ASP A 388 14.26 34.49 14.71
N ILE A 389 13.10 33.83 14.67
CA ILE A 389 12.29 33.62 15.88
C ILE A 389 12.89 32.44 16.65
N VAL A 390 13.65 32.74 17.70
CA VAL A 390 14.43 31.73 18.44
C VAL A 390 13.55 30.96 19.43
N ALA A 391 13.66 29.64 19.38
CA ALA A 391 13.15 28.67 20.35
C ALA A 391 14.32 27.98 21.05
N ASP A 392 14.06 27.30 22.17
CA ASP A 392 15.08 26.53 22.89
C ASP A 392 15.53 25.30 22.10
N ASN A 393 14.64 24.69 21.31
CA ASN A 393 14.95 23.56 20.44
C ASN A 393 15.13 23.94 18.97
N GLY A 394 15.29 25.23 18.63
CA GLY A 394 15.45 25.62 17.22
C GLY A 394 15.19 27.08 16.86
N VAL A 395 14.88 27.32 15.59
CA VAL A 395 14.52 28.64 15.05
C VAL A 395 13.36 28.51 14.06
N VAL A 396 12.48 29.51 14.05
CA VAL A 396 11.37 29.63 13.10
C VAL A 396 11.59 30.85 12.19
N HIS A 397 11.42 30.65 10.88
CA HIS A 397 11.39 31.69 9.87
C HIS A 397 10.02 31.69 9.21
N VAL A 398 9.29 32.80 9.26
CA VAL A 398 7.96 32.92 8.64
C VAL A 398 8.11 33.16 7.14
N ILE A 399 7.44 32.36 6.32
CA ILE A 399 7.48 32.46 4.85
C ILE A 399 6.09 32.75 4.25
N ASP A 400 6.06 33.36 3.07
CA ASP A 400 4.82 33.80 2.39
C ASP A 400 4.25 32.81 1.36
N ALA A 401 4.92 31.68 1.13
CA ALA A 401 4.45 30.62 0.25
C ALA A 401 4.84 29.25 0.79
N VAL A 402 3.96 28.26 0.63
CA VAL A 402 4.19 26.87 1.03
C VAL A 402 5.26 26.25 0.12
N LEU A 403 6.30 25.67 0.73
CA LEU A 403 7.31 24.86 0.07
C LEU A 403 6.71 23.52 -0.33
N VAL A 404 6.35 23.40 -1.61
CA VAL A 404 5.87 22.13 -2.17
C VAL A 404 7.09 21.31 -2.60
N PRO A 405 7.28 20.09 -2.06
CA PRO A 405 8.36 19.22 -2.50
C PRO A 405 8.30 19.01 -4.01
N ALA A 406 9.45 18.84 -4.65
CA ALA A 406 9.44 18.23 -5.97
C ALA A 406 8.84 16.82 -5.82
N PRO A 407 8.07 16.31 -6.81
CA PRO A 407 7.71 14.90 -6.80
C PRO A 407 9.00 14.10 -6.61
N ALA A 408 8.98 13.12 -5.71
CA ALA A 408 10.13 12.25 -5.51
C ALA A 408 10.59 11.77 -6.89
N GLN A 409 11.88 11.95 -7.20
CA GLN A 409 12.43 11.34 -8.41
C GLN A 409 12.42 9.84 -8.16
N THR A 410 11.37 9.18 -8.63
CA THR A 410 11.28 7.74 -8.61
C THR A 410 12.17 7.22 -9.73
N THR A 411 13.21 6.46 -9.40
CA THR A 411 13.95 5.72 -10.42
C THR A 411 13.08 4.55 -10.82
N THR A 412 12.52 4.60 -12.02
CA THR A 412 11.72 3.51 -12.58
C THR A 412 12.61 2.44 -13.23
N VAL A 413 12.07 1.26 -13.51
CA VAL A 413 12.77 0.23 -14.29
C VAL A 413 13.20 0.75 -15.66
N VAL A 414 12.44 1.67 -16.25
CA VAL A 414 12.77 2.35 -17.51
C VAL A 414 13.96 3.28 -17.34
N ASP A 415 14.03 4.03 -16.24
CA ASP A 415 15.16 4.92 -15.96
C ASP A 415 16.47 4.12 -15.82
N ILE A 416 16.42 2.95 -15.16
CA ILE A 416 17.58 2.03 -15.08
C ILE A 416 18.04 1.59 -16.46
N ILE A 417 17.11 1.28 -17.36
CA ILE A 417 17.41 0.85 -18.74
C ILE A 417 18.02 2.00 -19.54
N PHE A 418 17.43 3.20 -19.47
CA PHE A 418 17.86 4.38 -20.23
C PHE A 418 19.19 4.95 -19.74
N GLU A 419 19.50 4.83 -18.45
CA GLU A 419 20.80 5.23 -17.89
C GLU A 419 21.92 4.21 -18.15
N SER A 420 21.57 3.03 -18.66
CA SER A 420 22.51 1.94 -18.89
C SER A 420 23.17 2.00 -20.27
N GLU A 421 24.50 2.11 -20.29
CA GLU A 421 25.31 2.10 -21.52
C GLU A 421 25.23 0.81 -22.36
N VAL A 422 24.68 -0.29 -21.82
CA VAL A 422 24.59 -1.61 -22.49
C VAL A 422 23.17 -2.00 -22.91
N HIS A 423 22.20 -1.08 -22.83
CA HIS A 423 20.79 -1.33 -23.18
C HIS A 423 20.26 -0.35 -24.24
N THR A 424 21.13 0.23 -25.05
CA THR A 424 20.74 1.22 -26.07
C THR A 424 19.77 0.66 -27.11
N MET A 425 19.88 -0.62 -27.47
CA MET A 425 18.95 -1.29 -28.39
C MET A 425 17.60 -1.60 -27.73
N LEU A 426 17.61 -1.94 -26.44
CA LEU A 426 16.38 -2.15 -25.68
C LEU A 426 15.62 -0.84 -25.49
N GLU A 427 16.32 0.26 -25.22
CA GLU A 427 15.77 1.62 -25.19
C GLU A 427 15.06 1.94 -26.52
N ASP A 428 15.74 1.76 -27.65
CA ASP A 428 15.16 1.98 -28.98
C ASP A 428 13.91 1.12 -29.22
N ALA A 429 13.93 -0.15 -28.79
CA ALA A 429 12.79 -1.06 -28.91
C ALA A 429 11.59 -0.65 -28.05
N LEU A 430 11.82 -0.23 -26.79
CA LEU A 430 10.77 0.27 -25.89
C LEU A 430 10.12 1.55 -26.42
N ILE A 431 10.92 2.43 -27.04
CA ILE A 431 10.42 3.65 -27.69
C ILE A 431 9.58 3.29 -28.93
N ALA A 432 10.05 2.34 -29.75
CA ALA A 432 9.36 1.93 -30.97
C ALA A 432 7.98 1.30 -30.69
N THR A 433 7.83 0.59 -29.57
CA THR A 433 6.59 -0.10 -29.17
C THR A 433 5.70 0.70 -28.21
N ASP A 434 6.08 1.93 -27.85
CA ASP A 434 5.36 2.81 -26.91
C ASP A 434 5.17 2.20 -25.50
N LEU A 435 6.09 1.31 -25.08
CA LEU A 435 6.04 0.66 -23.76
C LEU A 435 6.66 1.51 -22.64
N VAL A 436 7.39 2.59 -22.97
CA VAL A 436 8.02 3.50 -22.01
C VAL A 436 7.03 3.98 -20.94
N GLY A 437 5.86 4.49 -21.37
CA GLY A 437 4.86 5.00 -20.45
C GLY A 437 4.23 3.92 -19.55
N ALA A 438 4.07 2.70 -20.09
CA ALA A 438 3.52 1.57 -19.33
C ALA A 438 4.49 1.11 -18.23
N LEU A 439 5.78 0.94 -18.58
CA LEU A 439 6.81 0.44 -17.67
C LEU A 439 7.34 1.50 -16.69
N SER A 440 7.12 2.79 -16.93
CA SER A 440 7.33 3.86 -15.95
C SER A 440 6.14 4.05 -14.98
N GLY A 441 5.04 3.30 -15.16
CA GLY A 441 3.83 3.39 -14.34
C GLY A 441 3.95 2.73 -12.96
N GLU A 442 2.81 2.57 -12.28
CA GLU A 442 2.75 1.81 -11.01
C GLU A 442 3.08 0.33 -11.27
N GLY A 443 4.12 -0.18 -10.60
CA GLY A 443 4.49 -1.59 -10.62
C GLY A 443 3.88 -2.38 -9.45
N PRO A 444 4.52 -3.48 -9.01
CA PRO A 444 5.91 -3.82 -9.28
C PRO A 444 6.12 -4.54 -10.62
N PHE A 445 7.17 -4.14 -11.35
CA PHE A 445 7.67 -4.85 -12.53
C PHE A 445 8.95 -5.62 -12.22
N THR A 446 9.14 -6.77 -12.87
CA THR A 446 10.47 -7.38 -13.04
C THR A 446 10.77 -7.40 -14.54
N VAL A 447 11.86 -6.73 -14.94
CA VAL A 447 12.28 -6.68 -16.35
C VAL A 447 13.55 -7.49 -16.51
N PHE A 448 13.51 -8.53 -17.34
CA PHE A 448 14.69 -9.22 -17.81
C PHE A 448 15.25 -8.44 -19.01
N ALA A 449 16.26 -7.60 -18.80
CA ALA A 449 16.78 -6.68 -19.80
C ALA A 449 17.95 -7.29 -20.60
N PRO A 450 17.77 -7.65 -21.88
CA PRO A 450 18.85 -8.16 -22.71
C PRO A 450 19.82 -7.06 -23.11
N THR A 451 21.13 -7.37 -23.01
CA THR A 451 22.19 -6.45 -23.42
C THR A 451 22.16 -6.14 -24.93
N ASP A 452 22.86 -5.08 -25.34
CA ASP A 452 23.08 -4.77 -26.75
C ASP A 452 23.81 -5.92 -27.49
N GLU A 453 24.69 -6.66 -26.81
CA GLU A 453 25.35 -7.84 -27.37
C GLU A 453 24.35 -8.97 -27.66
N ALA A 454 23.38 -9.18 -26.77
CA ALA A 454 22.30 -10.15 -26.97
C ALA A 454 21.45 -9.83 -28.20
N HIS A 455 21.05 -8.56 -28.37
CA HIS A 455 20.30 -8.11 -29.55
C HIS A 455 21.12 -8.25 -30.84
N MET A 456 22.41 -7.91 -30.81
CA MET A 456 23.30 -8.12 -31.96
C MET A 456 23.43 -9.59 -32.33
N ALA A 457 23.52 -10.49 -31.36
CA ALA A 457 23.58 -11.93 -31.58
C ALA A 457 22.28 -12.45 -32.23
N LEU A 458 21.12 -12.01 -31.75
CA LEU A 458 19.82 -12.33 -32.35
C LEU A 458 19.73 -11.85 -33.79
N MET A 459 20.02 -10.57 -34.05
CA MET A 459 19.98 -10.00 -35.40
C MET A 459 20.95 -10.73 -36.35
N ALA A 460 22.15 -11.06 -35.89
CA ALA A 460 23.12 -11.82 -36.67
C ALA A 460 22.65 -13.24 -36.99
N ALA A 461 21.96 -13.91 -36.05
CA ALA A 461 21.39 -15.24 -36.24
C ALA A 461 20.23 -15.22 -37.24
N LEU A 462 19.37 -14.20 -37.19
CA LEU A 462 18.23 -14.02 -38.10
C LEU A 462 18.63 -13.41 -39.45
N GLY A 463 19.83 -12.83 -39.57
CA GLY A 463 20.28 -12.15 -40.77
C GLY A 463 19.57 -10.83 -41.04
N ILE A 464 19.05 -10.16 -40.01
CA ILE A 464 18.28 -8.92 -40.10
C ILE A 464 19.09 -7.71 -39.58
N THR A 465 18.62 -6.52 -39.92
CA THR A 465 19.13 -5.23 -39.44
C THR A 465 18.31 -4.71 -38.24
N LEU A 466 18.84 -3.71 -37.53
CA LEU A 466 18.11 -3.05 -36.45
C LEU A 466 16.81 -2.39 -36.93
N GLU A 467 16.80 -1.83 -38.15
CA GLU A 467 15.60 -1.24 -38.74
C GLU A 467 14.51 -2.31 -38.98
N GLU A 468 14.90 -3.51 -39.41
CA GLU A 468 13.99 -4.64 -39.59
C GLU A 468 13.50 -5.20 -38.25
N LEU A 469 14.37 -5.27 -37.23
CA LEU A 469 13.98 -5.67 -35.87
C LEU A 469 12.96 -4.69 -35.27
N LEU A 470 13.23 -3.38 -35.33
CA LEU A 470 12.33 -2.34 -34.81
C LEU A 470 11.00 -2.26 -35.58
N ALA A 471 10.96 -2.79 -36.81
CA ALA A 471 9.76 -2.85 -37.64
C ALA A 471 9.02 -4.20 -37.54
N TYR A 472 9.52 -5.16 -36.77
CA TYR A 472 8.88 -6.47 -36.61
C TYR A 472 7.54 -6.33 -35.89
N GLU A 473 6.47 -6.88 -36.49
CA GLU A 473 5.10 -6.74 -35.96
C GLU A 473 4.93 -7.40 -34.59
N GLY A 474 5.67 -8.47 -34.30
CA GLY A 474 5.68 -9.16 -33.01
C GLY A 474 6.62 -8.57 -31.96
N LEU A 475 7.26 -7.41 -32.22
CA LEU A 475 8.25 -6.84 -31.30
C LEU A 475 7.64 -6.52 -29.93
N THR A 476 6.41 -6.03 -29.88
CA THR A 476 5.72 -5.76 -28.61
C THR A 476 5.58 -7.03 -27.77
N ASP A 477 5.21 -8.15 -28.41
CA ASP A 477 5.03 -9.43 -27.72
C ASP A 477 6.36 -9.98 -27.20
N VAL A 478 7.42 -9.89 -28.00
CA VAL A 478 8.79 -10.21 -27.56
C VAL A 478 9.16 -9.38 -26.33
N LEU A 479 8.91 -8.06 -26.32
CA LEU A 479 9.21 -7.20 -25.17
C LEU A 479 8.34 -7.54 -23.95
N LEU A 480 7.06 -7.84 -24.12
CA LEU A 480 6.18 -8.28 -23.02
C LEU A 480 6.60 -9.64 -22.45
N GLY A 481 7.23 -10.51 -23.24
CA GLY A 481 7.88 -11.74 -22.78
C GLY A 481 9.10 -11.51 -21.87
N HIS A 482 9.63 -10.30 -21.81
CA HIS A 482 10.73 -9.92 -20.90
C HIS A 482 10.24 -9.29 -19.60
N VAL A 483 8.94 -9.01 -19.48
CA VAL A 483 8.39 -8.28 -18.33
C VAL A 483 7.46 -9.19 -17.53
N VAL A 484 7.58 -9.14 -16.21
CA VAL A 484 6.70 -9.82 -15.26
C VAL A 484 6.02 -8.75 -14.39
N GLU A 485 4.70 -8.85 -14.21
CA GLU A 485 3.91 -7.94 -13.36
C GLU A 485 3.96 -8.36 -11.87
N ALA A 486 5.17 -8.59 -11.38
CA ALA A 486 5.46 -8.90 -9.99
C ALA A 486 6.92 -8.53 -9.65
N LEU A 487 7.20 -8.27 -8.38
CA LEU A 487 8.58 -8.12 -7.90
C LEU A 487 9.21 -9.51 -7.69
N ALA A 488 10.29 -9.81 -8.39
CA ALA A 488 11.05 -11.04 -8.22
C ALA A 488 12.55 -10.72 -8.14
N LEU A 489 13.08 -10.62 -6.91
CA LEU A 489 14.53 -10.48 -6.70
C LEU A 489 15.22 -11.83 -6.90
N SER A 490 16.53 -11.83 -7.17
CA SER A 490 17.31 -13.06 -7.37
C SER A 490 17.24 -14.01 -6.16
N THR A 491 17.05 -13.47 -4.96
CA THR A 491 16.87 -14.23 -3.71
C THR A 491 15.50 -14.89 -3.57
N ASP A 492 14.51 -14.40 -4.32
CA ASP A 492 13.14 -14.90 -4.29
C ASP A 492 12.93 -16.01 -5.34
N LEU A 493 13.87 -16.17 -6.27
CA LEU A 493 13.85 -17.16 -7.33
C LEU A 493 14.22 -18.57 -6.82
N ALA A 494 13.51 -19.58 -7.30
CA ALA A 494 13.77 -20.99 -7.04
C ALA A 494 14.12 -21.77 -8.32
N ASP A 495 14.95 -22.81 -8.20
CA ASP A 495 15.27 -23.71 -9.31
C ASP A 495 14.04 -24.47 -9.79
N GLY A 496 13.76 -24.42 -11.09
CA GLY A 496 12.56 -24.98 -11.72
C GLY A 496 11.29 -24.14 -11.54
N GLN A 497 11.40 -22.89 -11.10
CA GLN A 497 10.25 -21.98 -10.98
C GLN A 497 9.81 -21.50 -12.36
N GLU A 498 8.51 -21.57 -12.64
CA GLU A 498 7.89 -20.93 -13.80
C GLU A 498 7.29 -19.58 -13.39
N ILE A 499 7.53 -18.54 -14.19
CA ILE A 499 7.06 -17.17 -13.92
C ILE A 499 6.30 -16.64 -15.15
N THR A 500 5.04 -16.30 -14.95
CA THR A 500 4.20 -15.74 -16.02
C THR A 500 4.61 -14.31 -16.37
N THR A 501 4.91 -14.10 -17.64
CA THR A 501 5.25 -12.79 -18.21
C THR A 501 4.00 -11.98 -18.54
N MET A 502 4.15 -10.70 -18.89
CA MET A 502 3.05 -9.85 -19.36
C MET A 502 2.51 -10.25 -20.73
N LEU A 503 3.27 -11.08 -21.48
CA LEU A 503 2.75 -11.75 -22.68
C LEU A 503 1.75 -12.87 -22.32
N GLY A 504 1.83 -13.40 -21.10
CA GLY A 504 1.05 -14.54 -20.63
C GLY A 504 1.77 -15.90 -20.76
N ALA A 505 2.92 -15.94 -21.45
CA ALA A 505 3.81 -17.10 -21.49
C ALA A 505 4.66 -17.19 -20.21
N ASP A 506 4.97 -18.41 -19.78
CA ASP A 506 5.83 -18.64 -18.62
C ASP A 506 7.31 -18.69 -19.02
N VAL A 507 8.17 -18.07 -18.22
CA VAL A 507 9.63 -18.27 -18.29
C VAL A 507 10.09 -19.20 -17.18
N LEU A 508 10.99 -20.12 -17.52
CA LEU A 508 11.56 -21.09 -16.61
C LEU A 508 12.84 -20.55 -15.97
N VAL A 509 12.87 -20.54 -14.65
CA VAL A 509 14.07 -20.26 -13.86
C VAL A 509 14.87 -21.54 -13.67
N THR A 510 16.13 -21.54 -14.11
CA THR A 510 17.08 -22.61 -13.82
C THR A 510 18.25 -22.07 -13.00
N ILE A 511 18.52 -22.64 -11.83
CA ILE A 511 19.62 -22.24 -10.96
C ILE A 511 20.66 -23.36 -10.90
N THR A 512 21.83 -23.10 -11.49
CA THR A 512 22.94 -24.05 -11.52
C THR A 512 24.14 -23.52 -10.73
N GLY A 513 25.22 -24.32 -10.67
CA GLY A 513 26.49 -23.83 -10.13
C GLY A 513 27.10 -22.68 -10.93
N ASP A 514 26.65 -22.47 -12.17
CA ASP A 514 27.13 -21.45 -13.10
C ASP A 514 26.30 -20.15 -13.05
N GLY A 515 25.17 -20.12 -12.33
CA GLY A 515 24.34 -18.92 -12.14
C GLY A 515 22.83 -19.18 -12.27
N VAL A 516 22.07 -18.08 -12.39
CA VAL A 516 20.62 -18.08 -12.64
C VAL A 516 20.38 -17.90 -14.14
N PHE A 517 19.48 -18.70 -14.70
CA PHE A 517 19.06 -18.65 -16.10
C PHE A 517 17.55 -18.46 -16.17
N ILE A 518 17.10 -17.63 -17.11
CA ILE A 518 15.70 -17.43 -17.48
C ILE A 518 15.55 -18.01 -18.89
N ASN A 519 14.84 -19.14 -18.99
CA ASN A 519 14.93 -20.06 -20.11
C ASN A 519 16.40 -20.43 -20.38
N GLN A 520 16.93 -19.98 -21.52
CA GLN A 520 18.32 -20.22 -21.93
C GLN A 520 19.23 -19.00 -21.69
N ALA A 521 18.68 -17.85 -21.28
CA ALA A 521 19.41 -16.61 -21.07
C ALA A 521 20.01 -16.56 -19.65
N GLN A 522 21.30 -16.30 -19.52
CA GLN A 522 21.96 -16.15 -18.24
C GLN A 522 21.73 -14.76 -17.66
N VAL A 523 21.35 -14.68 -16.39
CA VAL A 523 21.35 -13.42 -15.63
C VAL A 523 22.79 -13.05 -15.29
N ILE A 524 23.32 -12.00 -15.92
CA ILE A 524 24.70 -11.55 -15.76
C ILE A 524 24.85 -10.44 -14.71
N VAL A 525 23.80 -9.65 -14.48
CA VAL A 525 23.69 -8.68 -13.38
C VAL A 525 22.28 -8.78 -12.83
N ALA A 526 22.15 -9.12 -11.55
CA ALA A 526 20.85 -9.25 -10.89
C ALA A 526 20.55 -8.05 -10.00
N ASP A 527 19.27 -7.86 -9.69
CA ASP A 527 18.78 -6.97 -8.63
C ASP A 527 19.12 -5.48 -8.80
N LEU A 528 18.95 -4.93 -10.01
CA LEU A 528 18.94 -3.47 -10.19
C LEU A 528 17.57 -2.92 -9.75
N VAL A 529 17.48 -2.53 -8.48
CA VAL A 529 16.22 -2.12 -7.84
C VAL A 529 15.81 -0.70 -8.24
N ALA A 530 14.56 -0.57 -8.68
CA ALA A 530 13.83 0.66 -8.97
C ALA A 530 12.68 0.85 -7.95
N ASP A 531 12.09 2.05 -7.88
CA ASP A 531 10.92 2.32 -7.05
C ASP A 531 9.67 1.56 -7.50
N ASN A 532 9.54 1.34 -8.82
CA ASN A 532 8.41 0.61 -9.41
C ASN A 532 8.77 -0.83 -9.82
N GLY A 533 9.93 -1.38 -9.43
CA GLY A 533 10.31 -2.73 -9.83
C GLY A 533 11.78 -3.10 -9.68
N VAL A 534 12.22 -4.09 -10.45
CA VAL A 534 13.60 -4.55 -10.52
C VAL A 534 13.98 -4.90 -11.96
N VAL A 535 15.23 -4.66 -12.33
CA VAL A 535 15.82 -5.07 -13.61
C VAL A 535 16.89 -6.15 -13.37
N HIS A 536 16.80 -7.25 -14.12
CA HIS A 536 17.83 -8.29 -14.22
C HIS A 536 18.42 -8.25 -15.63
N VAL A 537 19.72 -8.04 -15.74
CA VAL A 537 20.41 -8.00 -17.03
C VAL A 537 20.70 -9.42 -17.51
N ILE A 538 20.29 -9.73 -18.74
CA ILE A 538 20.45 -11.05 -19.36
C ILE A 538 21.32 -11.00 -20.63
N ASP A 539 21.98 -12.11 -20.96
CA ASP A 539 22.91 -12.21 -22.09
C ASP A 539 22.30 -12.71 -23.41
N ALA A 540 21.01 -13.03 -23.42
CA ALA A 540 20.25 -13.42 -24.60
C ALA A 540 18.86 -12.78 -24.59
N VAL A 541 18.28 -12.53 -25.77
CA VAL A 541 16.90 -12.08 -25.90
C VAL A 541 15.98 -13.28 -25.64
N LEU A 542 15.00 -13.12 -24.75
CA LEU A 542 13.93 -14.08 -24.54
C LEU A 542 13.01 -14.03 -25.76
N ILE A 543 13.08 -15.08 -26.56
CA ILE A 543 12.11 -15.30 -27.62
C ILE A 543 10.96 -16.06 -26.95
N PRO A 544 9.72 -15.57 -27.01
CA PRO A 544 8.56 -16.37 -26.66
C PRO A 544 8.72 -17.70 -27.39
N GLU A 545 8.76 -18.82 -26.67
CA GLU A 545 8.57 -20.09 -27.33
C GLU A 545 7.13 -20.02 -27.82
N ASP A 546 6.95 -19.76 -29.13
CA ASP A 546 5.71 -20.10 -29.80
C ASP A 546 5.48 -21.55 -29.40
N ASP A 547 4.50 -21.75 -28.52
CA ASP A 547 3.95 -23.05 -28.19
C ASP A 547 3.60 -23.66 -29.54
N GLU A 548 4.50 -24.49 -30.09
CA GLU A 548 4.68 -24.67 -31.54
C GLU A 548 3.36 -24.47 -32.27
N GLU A 549 3.15 -23.31 -32.91
CA GLU A 549 1.95 -23.11 -33.72
C GLU A 549 2.09 -24.12 -34.86
N LEU A 550 1.50 -25.28 -34.64
CA LEU A 550 1.31 -26.28 -35.65
C LEU A 550 0.66 -25.53 -36.82
N PRO A 551 1.15 -25.68 -38.04
CA PRO A 551 0.56 -25.03 -39.19
C PRO A 551 -0.96 -25.26 -39.18
N GLU A 552 -1.73 -24.17 -39.35
CA GLU A 552 -3.20 -24.17 -39.14
C GLU A 552 -3.89 -25.32 -39.90
N THR A 553 -3.35 -25.72 -41.06
CA THR A 553 -3.89 -26.83 -41.84
C THR A 553 -2.80 -27.68 -42.52
N VAL A 554 -3.16 -28.91 -42.91
CA VAL A 554 -2.30 -29.77 -43.74
C VAL A 554 -1.89 -29.14 -45.07
N VAL A 555 -2.61 -28.11 -45.54
CA VAL A 555 -2.24 -27.33 -46.73
C VAL A 555 -1.14 -26.33 -46.39
N ASP A 556 -1.16 -25.73 -45.21
CA ASP A 556 -0.15 -24.77 -44.79
C ASP A 556 1.22 -25.44 -44.66
N ILE A 557 1.26 -26.68 -44.13
CA ILE A 557 2.46 -27.54 -44.17
C ILE A 557 3.03 -27.66 -45.59
N ILE A 558 2.17 -27.85 -46.59
CA ILE A 558 2.57 -28.04 -47.99
C ILE A 558 3.04 -26.73 -48.61
N VAL A 559 2.33 -25.62 -48.37
CA VAL A 559 2.62 -24.29 -48.91
C VAL A 559 3.93 -23.73 -48.35
N GLU A 560 4.18 -23.94 -47.06
CA GLU A 560 5.37 -23.44 -46.36
C GLU A 560 6.61 -24.32 -46.59
N SER A 561 6.42 -25.53 -47.12
CA SER A 561 7.50 -26.46 -47.35
C SER A 561 8.28 -26.17 -48.64
N GLU A 562 9.58 -25.89 -48.50
CA GLU A 562 10.51 -25.69 -49.64
C GLU A 562 10.63 -26.89 -50.61
N VAL A 563 10.25 -28.11 -50.18
CA VAL A 563 10.36 -29.34 -50.99
C VAL A 563 9.03 -29.79 -51.63
N HIS A 564 7.97 -29.00 -51.54
CA HIS A 564 6.62 -29.33 -52.02
C HIS A 564 6.07 -28.30 -53.02
N THR A 565 6.93 -27.49 -53.64
CA THR A 565 6.50 -26.41 -54.55
C THR A 565 5.70 -26.92 -55.75
N LEU A 566 5.97 -28.11 -56.27
CA LEU A 566 5.20 -28.74 -57.35
C LEU A 566 3.88 -29.34 -56.85
N LEU A 567 3.86 -29.86 -55.62
CA LEU A 567 2.65 -30.37 -54.99
C LEU A 567 1.67 -29.23 -54.71
N GLU A 568 2.15 -28.10 -54.17
CA GLU A 568 1.39 -26.87 -53.97
C GLU A 568 0.70 -26.43 -55.28
N LEU A 569 1.46 -26.31 -56.37
CA LEU A 569 0.93 -25.97 -57.69
C LEU A 569 -0.13 -26.97 -58.17
N ALA A 570 0.05 -28.26 -57.90
CA ALA A 570 -0.91 -29.31 -58.28
C ALA A 570 -2.20 -29.25 -57.46
N VAL A 571 -2.12 -29.05 -56.14
CA VAL A 571 -3.26 -28.87 -55.24
C VAL A 571 -4.06 -27.63 -55.64
N GLY A 572 -3.37 -26.53 -55.96
CA GLY A 572 -3.97 -25.31 -56.49
C GLY A 572 -4.66 -25.54 -57.84
N ALA A 573 -4.00 -26.19 -58.80
CA ALA A 573 -4.55 -26.47 -60.13
C ALA A 573 -5.77 -27.41 -60.09
N ALA A 574 -5.81 -28.35 -59.14
CA ALA A 574 -6.94 -29.25 -58.92
C ALA A 574 -8.09 -28.62 -58.13
N GLY A 575 -7.90 -27.42 -57.56
CA GLY A 575 -8.90 -26.75 -56.73
C GLY A 575 -9.18 -27.45 -55.40
N LEU A 576 -8.15 -28.09 -54.81
CA LEU A 576 -8.28 -28.84 -53.56
C LEU A 576 -7.90 -28.03 -52.31
N VAL A 577 -7.38 -26.81 -52.46
CA VAL A 577 -6.97 -25.92 -51.35
C VAL A 577 -8.09 -25.77 -50.32
N ASP A 578 -9.25 -25.25 -50.71
CA ASP A 578 -10.39 -25.04 -49.79
C ASP A 578 -10.87 -26.34 -49.12
N ALA A 579 -10.72 -27.49 -49.80
CA ALA A 579 -11.16 -28.78 -49.27
C ALA A 579 -10.20 -29.32 -48.22
N LEU A 580 -8.89 -29.15 -48.42
CA LEU A 580 -7.84 -29.62 -47.53
C LEU A 580 -7.51 -28.64 -46.39
N SER A 581 -7.90 -27.37 -46.52
CA SER A 581 -7.92 -26.39 -45.42
C SER A 581 -9.23 -26.44 -44.59
N GLY A 582 -10.18 -27.31 -44.96
CA GLY A 582 -11.46 -27.47 -44.25
C GLY A 582 -11.37 -28.30 -42.97
N GLU A 583 -12.51 -28.58 -42.33
CA GLU A 583 -12.56 -29.45 -41.13
C GLU A 583 -12.08 -30.88 -41.47
N GLY A 584 -11.02 -31.31 -40.78
CA GLY A 584 -10.46 -32.65 -40.87
C GLY A 584 -11.19 -33.70 -40.01
N PRO A 585 -10.53 -34.81 -39.62
CA PRO A 585 -9.09 -35.04 -39.76
C PRO A 585 -8.68 -35.56 -41.15
N PHE A 586 -7.52 -35.09 -41.63
CA PHE A 586 -6.86 -35.59 -42.84
C PHE A 586 -5.53 -36.30 -42.50
N THR A 587 -5.17 -37.29 -43.31
CA THR A 587 -3.78 -37.75 -43.43
C THR A 587 -3.36 -37.55 -44.88
N VAL A 588 -2.35 -36.70 -45.11
CA VAL A 588 -1.84 -36.40 -46.46
C VAL A 588 -0.47 -37.05 -46.64
N PHE A 589 -0.35 -37.91 -47.65
CA PHE A 589 0.94 -38.42 -48.10
C PHE A 589 1.52 -37.46 -49.14
N ALA A 590 2.39 -36.54 -48.73
CA ALA A 590 2.89 -35.46 -49.57
C ALA A 590 4.16 -35.87 -50.35
N PRO A 591 4.10 -36.05 -51.69
CA PRO A 591 5.28 -36.37 -52.46
C PRO A 591 6.18 -35.13 -52.66
N THR A 592 7.47 -35.30 -52.41
CA THR A 592 8.48 -34.25 -52.65
C THR A 592 8.55 -33.82 -54.13
N ASP A 593 9.12 -32.65 -54.39
CA ASP A 593 9.38 -32.17 -55.75
C ASP A 593 10.23 -33.15 -56.57
N ASP A 594 11.21 -33.81 -55.95
CA ASP A 594 12.01 -34.86 -56.58
C ASP A 594 11.16 -36.08 -56.99
N ALA A 595 10.17 -36.46 -56.17
CA ALA A 595 9.22 -37.52 -56.48
C ALA A 595 8.35 -37.18 -57.71
N VAL A 596 7.86 -35.93 -57.78
CA VAL A 596 7.07 -35.43 -58.91
C VAL A 596 7.91 -35.34 -60.19
N VAL A 597 9.16 -34.87 -60.08
CA VAL A 597 10.14 -34.84 -61.19
C VAL A 597 10.44 -36.26 -61.68
N ALA A 598 10.62 -37.23 -60.79
CA ALA A 598 10.85 -38.62 -61.16
C ALA A 598 9.67 -39.20 -61.95
N LEU A 599 8.42 -38.91 -61.53
CA LEU A 599 7.22 -39.34 -62.24
C LEU A 599 7.13 -38.72 -63.64
N THR A 600 7.30 -37.40 -63.76
CA THR A 600 7.22 -36.70 -65.05
C THR A 600 8.28 -37.20 -66.03
N ALA A 601 9.50 -37.44 -65.55
CA ALA A 601 10.58 -38.04 -66.34
C ALA A 601 10.24 -39.48 -66.79
N ALA A 602 9.64 -40.30 -65.91
CA ALA A 602 9.23 -41.67 -66.24
C ALA A 602 8.10 -41.71 -67.27
N LEU A 603 7.17 -40.76 -67.22
CA LEU A 603 6.05 -40.63 -68.16
C LEU A 603 6.44 -39.90 -69.47
N GLY A 604 7.59 -39.23 -69.50
CA GLY A 604 8.03 -38.43 -70.65
C GLY A 604 7.18 -37.18 -70.88
N ILE A 605 6.60 -36.63 -69.82
CA ILE A 605 5.77 -35.41 -69.84
C ILE A 605 6.46 -34.28 -69.07
N THR A 606 6.01 -33.06 -69.29
CA THR A 606 6.42 -31.86 -68.56
C THR A 606 5.56 -31.66 -67.30
N ALA A 607 6.01 -30.80 -66.37
CA ALA A 607 5.22 -30.43 -65.21
C ALA A 607 3.90 -29.72 -65.60
N GLU A 608 3.92 -28.91 -66.67
CA GLU A 608 2.71 -28.27 -67.21
C GLU A 608 1.71 -29.30 -67.74
N GLU A 609 2.19 -30.35 -68.42
CA GLU A 609 1.34 -31.46 -68.87
C GLU A 609 0.81 -32.31 -67.71
N LEU A 610 1.57 -32.45 -66.62
CA LEU A 610 1.11 -33.08 -65.38
C LEU A 610 -0.02 -32.27 -64.72
N LEU A 611 0.17 -30.96 -64.57
CA LEU A 611 -0.84 -30.04 -64.03
C LEU A 611 -2.11 -29.96 -64.89
N ALA A 612 -1.99 -30.27 -66.19
CA ALA A 612 -3.11 -30.31 -67.13
C ALA A 612 -3.78 -31.69 -67.23
N LEU A 613 -3.38 -32.69 -66.43
CA LEU A 613 -4.01 -34.01 -66.48
C LEU A 613 -5.49 -33.93 -66.11
N PRO A 614 -6.40 -34.53 -66.92
CA PRO A 614 -7.82 -34.48 -66.64
C PRO A 614 -8.22 -35.21 -65.35
N ASN A 615 -7.37 -36.11 -64.85
CA ASN A 615 -7.54 -36.86 -63.62
C ASN A 615 -6.60 -36.42 -62.49
N LEU A 616 -5.98 -35.22 -62.58
CA LEU A 616 -5.08 -34.71 -61.54
C LEU A 616 -5.74 -34.70 -60.15
N GLY A 617 -7.00 -34.27 -60.08
CA GLY A 617 -7.74 -34.27 -58.81
C GLY A 617 -7.96 -35.67 -58.23
N GLU A 618 -8.15 -36.71 -59.05
CA GLU A 618 -8.26 -38.10 -58.58
C GLU A 618 -6.91 -38.61 -58.05
N ILE A 619 -5.81 -38.27 -58.73
CA ILE A 619 -4.46 -38.62 -58.28
C ILE A 619 -4.15 -37.97 -56.93
N LEU A 620 -4.45 -36.68 -56.75
CA LEU A 620 -4.21 -35.98 -55.49
C LEU A 620 -5.12 -36.49 -54.36
N GLN A 621 -6.40 -36.78 -54.64
CA GLN A 621 -7.29 -37.41 -53.66
C GLN A 621 -6.82 -38.81 -53.23
N TYR A 622 -6.08 -39.53 -54.08
CA TYR A 622 -5.46 -40.82 -53.71
C TYR A 622 -4.29 -40.68 -52.72
N HIS A 623 -3.78 -39.47 -52.51
CA HIS A 623 -2.77 -39.19 -51.47
C HIS A 623 -3.37 -38.79 -50.13
N VAL A 624 -4.69 -38.64 -50.04
CA VAL A 624 -5.35 -38.12 -48.84
C VAL A 624 -6.28 -39.16 -48.26
N VAL A 625 -6.24 -39.36 -46.94
CA VAL A 625 -7.16 -40.23 -46.18
C VAL A 625 -7.98 -39.34 -45.24
N ALA A 626 -9.29 -39.58 -45.17
CA ALA A 626 -10.21 -38.86 -44.26
C ALA A 626 -10.19 -39.43 -42.83
N ALA A 627 -8.99 -39.57 -42.28
CA ALA A 627 -8.74 -39.99 -40.92
C ALA A 627 -7.36 -39.50 -40.50
N GLU A 628 -7.15 -39.34 -39.20
CA GLU A 628 -5.84 -39.11 -38.62
C GLU A 628 -5.11 -40.45 -38.48
N ALA A 629 -3.87 -40.54 -38.96
CA ALA A 629 -3.08 -41.75 -38.91
C ALA A 629 -1.60 -41.39 -38.73
N TYR A 630 -1.15 -41.34 -37.48
CA TYR A 630 0.27 -41.17 -37.15
C TYR A 630 1.05 -42.45 -37.41
N SER A 631 2.36 -42.35 -37.55
CA SER A 631 3.23 -43.51 -37.81
C SER A 631 3.10 -44.60 -36.75
N ASP A 632 2.85 -44.22 -35.49
CA ASP A 632 2.60 -45.12 -34.36
C ASP A 632 1.21 -45.80 -34.39
N ASP A 633 0.24 -45.22 -35.10
CA ASP A 633 -1.09 -45.82 -35.33
C ASP A 633 -1.08 -46.85 -36.46
N LEU A 634 -0.03 -46.84 -37.29
CA LEU A 634 0.08 -47.70 -38.45
C LEU A 634 0.55 -49.11 -38.09
N SER A 635 -0.02 -50.10 -38.76
CA SER A 635 0.35 -51.51 -38.64
C SER A 635 0.80 -52.10 -39.98
N ASP A 636 1.76 -53.02 -39.95
CA ASP A 636 2.20 -53.72 -41.17
C ASP A 636 1.04 -54.47 -41.84
N GLY A 637 0.83 -54.20 -43.14
CA GLY A 637 -0.27 -54.74 -43.94
C GLY A 637 -1.62 -54.02 -43.77
N GLN A 638 -1.68 -52.91 -43.04
CA GLN A 638 -2.89 -52.09 -42.92
C GLN A 638 -3.28 -51.48 -44.27
N THR A 639 -4.59 -51.39 -44.53
CA THR A 639 -5.14 -50.70 -45.71
C THR A 639 -5.90 -49.45 -45.26
N LEU A 640 -5.64 -48.31 -45.89
CA LEU A 640 -6.30 -47.03 -45.61
C LEU A 640 -7.09 -46.59 -46.84
N THR A 641 -8.38 -46.30 -46.68
CA THR A 641 -9.23 -45.82 -47.78
C THR A 641 -8.99 -44.33 -48.01
N THR A 642 -8.57 -43.98 -49.23
CA THR A 642 -8.28 -42.61 -49.65
C THR A 642 -9.54 -41.82 -50.00
N LEU A 643 -9.43 -40.50 -50.18
CA LEU A 643 -10.54 -39.65 -50.66
C LEU A 643 -10.98 -40.01 -52.08
N GLU A 644 -10.08 -40.57 -52.90
CA GLU A 644 -10.43 -41.11 -54.23
C GLU A 644 -11.32 -42.36 -54.12
N GLY A 645 -11.22 -43.08 -53.01
CA GLY A 645 -12.04 -44.24 -52.67
C GLY A 645 -11.33 -45.58 -52.79
N SER A 646 -10.17 -45.64 -53.46
CA SER A 646 -9.30 -46.81 -53.45
C SER A 646 -8.43 -46.85 -52.19
N ASP A 647 -7.99 -48.05 -51.80
CA ASP A 647 -7.11 -48.22 -50.63
C ASP A 647 -5.63 -48.03 -51.00
N VAL A 648 -4.86 -47.44 -50.07
CA VAL A 648 -3.40 -47.55 -50.01
C VAL A 648 -3.01 -48.61 -48.97
N THR A 649 -1.90 -49.30 -49.18
CA THR A 649 -1.42 -50.35 -48.26
C THR A 649 -0.17 -49.87 -47.54
N VAL A 650 -0.16 -49.98 -46.23
CA VAL A 650 1.01 -49.71 -45.38
C VAL A 650 1.85 -50.98 -45.26
N SER A 651 3.15 -50.86 -45.50
CA SER A 651 4.13 -51.91 -45.22
C SER A 651 5.21 -51.38 -44.29
N ILE A 652 5.45 -52.05 -43.17
CA ILE A 652 6.44 -51.63 -42.15
C ILE A 652 7.55 -52.67 -42.09
N SER A 653 8.79 -52.22 -42.26
CA SER A 653 9.97 -53.09 -42.20
C SER A 653 11.14 -52.40 -41.51
N ASP A 654 12.26 -53.11 -41.34
CA ASP A 654 13.51 -52.52 -40.84
C ASP A 654 14.01 -51.33 -41.71
N ALA A 655 13.52 -51.21 -42.94
CA ALA A 655 13.85 -50.11 -43.85
C ALA A 655 12.98 -48.85 -43.67
N GLY A 656 11.90 -48.91 -42.88
CA GLY A 656 10.95 -47.80 -42.65
C GLY A 656 9.50 -48.15 -43.01
N VAL A 657 8.65 -47.12 -43.00
CA VAL A 657 7.23 -47.19 -43.40
C VAL A 657 7.10 -46.90 -44.90
N MET A 658 6.35 -47.75 -45.60
CA MET A 658 6.05 -47.61 -47.02
C MET A 658 4.54 -47.52 -47.21
N ILE A 659 4.10 -46.60 -48.07
CA ILE A 659 2.73 -46.47 -48.53
C ILE A 659 2.71 -46.92 -50.00
N ASN A 660 2.11 -48.08 -50.25
CA ASN A 660 2.28 -48.85 -51.47
C ASN A 660 3.77 -49.13 -51.76
N GLU A 661 4.36 -48.41 -52.73
CA GLU A 661 5.78 -48.50 -53.10
C GLU A 661 6.56 -47.22 -52.74
N ALA A 662 5.92 -46.22 -52.13
CA ALA A 662 6.53 -44.95 -51.73
C ALA A 662 7.03 -45.01 -50.29
N MET A 663 8.27 -44.60 -50.05
CA MET A 663 8.86 -44.56 -48.71
C MET A 663 8.45 -43.26 -48.01
N VAL A 664 7.98 -43.38 -46.76
CA VAL A 664 7.81 -42.21 -45.89
C VAL A 664 9.21 -41.77 -45.43
N ILE A 665 9.61 -40.57 -45.84
CA ILE A 665 10.92 -40.00 -45.52
C ILE A 665 10.88 -39.09 -44.28
N ILE A 666 9.75 -38.43 -44.04
CA ILE A 666 9.44 -37.66 -42.84
C ILE A 666 8.01 -38.03 -42.46
N ALA A 667 7.79 -38.46 -41.23
CA ALA A 667 6.48 -38.83 -40.73
C ALA A 667 6.00 -37.79 -39.71
N ASP A 668 4.69 -37.79 -39.47
CA ASP A 668 4.05 -37.11 -38.34
C ASP A 668 4.26 -35.58 -38.29
N LEU A 669 4.15 -34.90 -39.44
CA LEU A 669 4.03 -33.44 -39.45
C LEU A 669 2.59 -33.06 -39.07
N GLU A 670 2.41 -32.54 -37.87
CA GLU A 670 1.10 -32.26 -37.27
C GLU A 670 0.54 -30.89 -37.71
N ALA A 671 -0.77 -30.80 -37.91
CA ALA A 671 -1.54 -29.60 -38.24
C ALA A 671 -2.92 -29.66 -37.54
N ASP A 672 -3.60 -28.54 -37.34
CA ASP A 672 -4.87 -28.52 -36.59
C ASP A 672 -5.97 -29.39 -37.21
N ASN A 673 -5.92 -29.59 -38.53
CA ASN A 673 -6.90 -30.38 -39.26
C ASN A 673 -6.36 -31.74 -39.76
N GLY A 674 -5.18 -32.19 -39.32
CA GLY A 674 -4.66 -33.51 -39.69
C GLY A 674 -3.15 -33.69 -39.57
N VAL A 675 -2.62 -34.65 -40.31
CA VAL A 675 -1.20 -35.02 -40.31
C VAL A 675 -0.67 -35.17 -41.74
N VAL A 676 0.59 -34.78 -41.97
CA VAL A 676 1.29 -34.92 -43.24
C VAL A 676 2.47 -35.88 -43.10
N HIS A 677 2.55 -36.86 -44.00
CA HIS A 677 3.67 -37.78 -44.17
C HIS A 677 4.36 -37.48 -45.50
N VAL A 678 5.62 -37.08 -45.48
CA VAL A 678 6.39 -36.79 -46.68
C VAL A 678 6.87 -38.10 -47.31
N ILE A 679 6.65 -38.26 -48.61
CA ILE A 679 7.00 -39.48 -49.37
C ILE A 679 7.93 -39.21 -50.56
N ASP A 680 8.72 -40.22 -50.94
CA ASP A 680 9.71 -40.14 -52.02
C ASP A 680 9.19 -40.53 -53.42
N ALA A 681 7.92 -40.92 -53.55
CA ALA A 681 7.29 -41.28 -54.81
C ALA A 681 5.82 -40.86 -54.85
N VAL A 682 5.32 -40.48 -56.03
CA VAL A 682 3.90 -40.15 -56.22
C VAL A 682 3.05 -41.42 -56.22
N LEU A 683 2.01 -41.47 -55.41
CA LEU A 683 1.02 -42.53 -55.37
C LEU A 683 0.10 -42.46 -56.60
N ILE A 684 -0.01 -43.57 -57.31
CA ILE A 684 -0.89 -43.67 -58.49
C ILE A 684 -1.99 -44.69 -58.17
N PRO A 685 -3.28 -44.32 -58.24
CA PRO A 685 -4.37 -45.25 -58.00
C PRO A 685 -4.30 -46.39 -59.03
N THR A 686 -4.34 -47.64 -58.55
CA THR A 686 -4.48 -48.79 -59.45
C THR A 686 -5.88 -48.76 -60.05
N VAL A 687 -5.99 -48.27 -61.29
CA VAL A 687 -7.25 -48.19 -62.03
C VAL A 687 -7.96 -49.54 -62.05
N THR A 688 -9.02 -49.68 -61.25
CA THR A 688 -10.01 -50.74 -61.46
C THR A 688 -10.95 -50.23 -62.55
N ASN A 689 -10.66 -50.60 -63.80
CA ASN A 689 -11.49 -50.34 -64.98
C ASN A 689 -13.00 -50.47 -64.73
N VAL A 690 -13.76 -49.36 -64.70
CA VAL A 690 -15.20 -49.35 -65.06
C VAL A 690 -15.69 -47.97 -65.55
N LEU A 691 -15.08 -47.46 -66.61
CA LEU A 691 -15.81 -46.93 -67.78
C LEU A 691 -15.05 -47.34 -69.05
N GLU A 692 -14.87 -48.65 -69.20
CA GLU A 692 -14.38 -49.28 -70.41
C GLU A 692 -15.46 -49.11 -71.51
N THR A 693 -15.32 -48.05 -72.30
CA THR A 693 -15.97 -47.92 -73.59
C THR A 693 -15.28 -48.96 -74.47
N ALA A 694 -15.88 -50.14 -74.69
CA ALA A 694 -15.16 -51.24 -75.35
C ALA A 694 -14.50 -50.77 -76.64
N THR A 695 -13.20 -51.03 -76.78
CA THR A 695 -12.38 -50.44 -77.83
C THR A 695 -12.71 -51.07 -79.17
N ILE A 696 -13.01 -50.26 -80.18
CA ILE A 696 -13.20 -50.76 -81.55
C ILE A 696 -11.80 -50.96 -82.15
N GLU A 697 -11.41 -52.20 -82.37
CA GLU A 697 -10.22 -52.54 -83.16
C GLU A 697 -10.50 -52.39 -84.66
N PHE A 698 -9.72 -51.53 -85.33
CA PHE A 698 -9.81 -51.31 -86.76
C PHE A 698 -8.44 -50.98 -87.36
N SER A 699 -8.32 -51.07 -88.68
CA SER A 699 -7.13 -50.80 -89.46
C SER A 699 -7.35 -49.63 -90.41
N VAL A 700 -6.30 -48.86 -90.64
CA VAL A 700 -6.30 -47.70 -91.54
C VAL A 700 -5.21 -47.90 -92.58
N TYR A 701 -5.55 -47.84 -93.87
CA TYR A 701 -4.56 -48.05 -94.93
C TYR A 701 -4.99 -47.43 -96.29
N PRO A 702 -4.04 -46.99 -97.13
CA PRO A 702 -2.62 -46.84 -96.79
C PRO A 702 -2.42 -45.72 -95.77
N ASN A 703 -1.38 -45.85 -94.95
CA ASN A 703 -0.92 -44.80 -94.03
C ASN A 703 0.60 -44.64 -94.28
N PRO A 704 1.07 -43.56 -94.92
CA PRO A 704 0.31 -42.36 -95.31
C PRO A 704 -0.81 -42.61 -96.33
N ALA A 705 -1.91 -41.86 -96.20
CA ALA A 705 -3.00 -41.83 -97.15
C ALA A 705 -2.48 -41.26 -98.47
N SER A 706 -2.68 -42.02 -99.55
CA SER A 706 -2.15 -41.70 -100.88
C SER A 706 -3.27 -41.78 -101.91
N ASN A 707 -3.17 -40.98 -102.98
CA ASN A 707 -4.21 -40.83 -104.02
C ASN A 707 -5.57 -40.31 -103.49
N GLY A 708 -5.56 -39.47 -102.46
CA GLY A 708 -6.76 -38.77 -101.97
C GLY A 708 -7.76 -39.66 -101.22
N VAL A 709 -7.38 -40.85 -100.76
CA VAL A 709 -8.27 -41.78 -100.06
C VAL A 709 -7.60 -42.49 -98.87
N LEU A 710 -8.39 -42.78 -97.83
CA LEU A 710 -8.04 -43.61 -96.68
C LEU A 710 -9.08 -44.72 -96.51
N ASN A 711 -8.66 -45.99 -96.49
CA ASN A 711 -9.56 -47.10 -96.14
C ASN A 711 -9.53 -47.31 -94.62
N VAL A 712 -10.71 -47.42 -94.03
CA VAL A 712 -10.92 -47.76 -92.63
C VAL A 712 -11.67 -49.08 -92.57
N GLN A 713 -11.11 -50.10 -91.90
CA GLN A 713 -11.68 -51.45 -91.83
C GLN A 713 -11.66 -51.97 -90.39
N GLY A 714 -12.81 -52.34 -89.84
CA GLY A 714 -12.92 -52.80 -88.45
C GLY A 714 -14.22 -53.53 -88.16
N ALA A 715 -14.25 -54.23 -87.03
CA ALA A 715 -15.40 -55.02 -86.61
C ALA A 715 -16.38 -54.16 -85.77
N TRP A 716 -17.02 -53.17 -86.39
CA TRP A 716 -18.05 -52.34 -85.75
C TRP A 716 -19.48 -52.79 -86.11
N GLY A 717 -20.48 -52.39 -85.33
CA GLY A 717 -21.89 -52.79 -85.50
C GLY A 717 -22.57 -52.15 -86.72
N SER A 718 -23.87 -52.39 -86.89
CA SER A 718 -24.65 -52.02 -88.09
C SER A 718 -24.86 -50.51 -88.33
N ASN A 719 -24.21 -49.63 -87.55
CA ASN A 719 -24.20 -48.17 -87.73
C ASN A 719 -23.01 -47.57 -86.95
N ALA A 720 -21.98 -47.09 -87.65
CA ALA A 720 -20.78 -46.49 -87.06
C ALA A 720 -20.51 -45.10 -87.64
N ALA A 721 -20.11 -44.17 -86.78
CA ALA A 721 -19.64 -42.85 -87.16
C ALA A 721 -18.12 -42.86 -87.24
N ILE A 722 -17.55 -42.47 -88.38
CA ILE A 722 -16.11 -42.30 -88.57
C ILE A 722 -15.82 -40.81 -88.66
N GLN A 723 -14.95 -40.32 -87.78
CA GLN A 723 -14.60 -38.92 -87.61
C GLN A 723 -13.11 -38.71 -87.89
N ILE A 724 -12.76 -37.67 -88.65
CA ILE A 724 -11.38 -37.25 -88.87
C ILE A 724 -11.13 -35.95 -88.11
N TRP A 725 -10.05 -35.94 -87.33
CA TRP A 725 -9.61 -34.82 -86.51
C TRP A 725 -8.21 -34.40 -86.99
N ASN A 726 -7.98 -33.10 -87.15
CA ASN A 726 -6.64 -32.60 -87.47
C ASN A 726 -5.72 -32.66 -86.23
N ALA A 727 -4.41 -32.45 -86.42
CA ALA A 727 -3.43 -32.46 -85.33
C ALA A 727 -3.70 -31.44 -84.21
N ALA A 728 -4.51 -30.40 -84.47
CA ALA A 728 -4.94 -29.41 -83.47
C ALA A 728 -6.18 -29.85 -82.68
N GLY A 729 -6.65 -31.10 -82.85
CA GLY A 729 -7.80 -31.63 -82.13
C GLY A 729 -9.14 -31.07 -82.61
N GLN A 730 -9.22 -30.54 -83.84
CA GLN A 730 -10.47 -30.06 -84.43
C GLN A 730 -11.08 -31.11 -85.37
N LEU A 731 -12.38 -31.37 -85.23
CA LEU A 731 -13.13 -32.27 -86.10
C LEU A 731 -13.25 -31.64 -87.50
N VAL A 732 -12.64 -32.29 -88.50
CA VAL A 732 -12.61 -31.80 -89.89
C VAL A 732 -13.58 -32.55 -90.80
N GLN A 733 -13.92 -33.80 -90.49
CA GLN A 733 -14.85 -34.61 -91.30
C GLN A 733 -15.57 -35.65 -90.45
N THR A 734 -16.82 -35.99 -90.80
CA THR A 734 -17.59 -37.08 -90.18
C THR A 734 -18.42 -37.79 -91.24
N GLU A 735 -18.35 -39.12 -91.28
CA GLU A 735 -19.14 -39.98 -92.16
C GLU A 735 -19.81 -41.11 -91.38
N GLN A 736 -20.97 -41.57 -91.85
CA GLN A 736 -21.69 -42.71 -91.27
C GLN A 736 -21.58 -43.90 -92.19
N THR A 737 -21.35 -45.09 -91.62
CA THR A 737 -21.28 -46.34 -92.38
C THR A 737 -22.01 -47.47 -91.69
N THR A 738 -22.59 -48.35 -92.50
CA THR A 738 -23.17 -49.63 -92.06
C THR A 738 -22.33 -50.81 -92.53
N GLN A 739 -21.20 -50.55 -93.20
CA GLN A 739 -20.28 -51.56 -93.72
C GLN A 739 -19.03 -51.61 -92.84
N ASN A 740 -18.46 -52.81 -92.65
CA ASN A 740 -17.26 -53.04 -91.84
C ASN A 740 -15.95 -52.61 -92.53
N GLN A 741 -16.08 -52.04 -93.73
CA GLN A 741 -15.01 -51.39 -94.48
C GLN A 741 -15.60 -50.15 -95.14
N HIS A 742 -14.93 -49.01 -95.01
CA HIS A 742 -15.38 -47.72 -95.51
C HIS A 742 -14.20 -46.94 -96.09
N VAL A 743 -14.41 -46.25 -97.21
CA VAL A 743 -13.38 -45.45 -97.88
C VAL A 743 -13.69 -43.98 -97.66
N ILE A 744 -12.76 -43.26 -97.07
CA ILE A 744 -12.87 -41.83 -96.77
C ILE A 744 -12.06 -41.06 -97.80
N SER A 745 -12.65 -40.01 -98.37
CA SER A 745 -11.90 -39.07 -99.21
C SER A 745 -11.01 -38.19 -98.33
N THR A 746 -9.72 -38.15 -98.63
CA THR A 746 -8.76 -37.20 -98.05
C THR A 746 -8.46 -36.04 -99.01
N GLU A 747 -9.13 -35.97 -100.17
CA GLU A 747 -9.01 -34.85 -101.09
C GLU A 747 -9.50 -33.56 -100.41
N GLY A 748 -8.60 -32.60 -100.22
CA GLY A 748 -8.87 -31.32 -99.55
C GLY A 748 -8.35 -31.21 -98.12
N LEU A 749 -7.81 -32.30 -97.55
CA LEU A 749 -7.01 -32.22 -96.32
C LEU A 749 -5.59 -31.76 -96.67
N SER A 750 -5.03 -30.86 -95.86
CA SER A 750 -3.63 -30.44 -96.00
C SER A 750 -2.69 -31.58 -95.61
N SER A 751 -1.48 -31.62 -96.18
CA SER A 751 -0.46 -32.60 -95.77
C SER A 751 -0.19 -32.50 -94.27
N GLY A 752 -0.27 -33.62 -93.54
CA GLY A 752 -0.12 -33.59 -92.09
C GLY A 752 -0.68 -34.81 -91.37
N LEU A 753 -0.61 -34.77 -90.04
CA LEU A 753 -1.06 -35.84 -89.15
C LEU A 753 -2.53 -35.63 -88.76
N TYR A 754 -3.31 -36.70 -88.87
CA TYR A 754 -4.73 -36.71 -88.55
C TYR A 754 -5.07 -37.93 -87.68
N THR A 755 -6.10 -37.80 -86.87
CA THR A 755 -6.66 -38.89 -86.08
C THR A 755 -8.00 -39.29 -86.66
N VAL A 756 -8.16 -40.57 -86.99
CA VAL A 756 -9.47 -41.15 -87.30
C VAL A 756 -10.03 -41.81 -86.04
N ARG A 757 -11.26 -41.43 -85.67
CA ARG A 757 -12.01 -41.99 -84.55
C ARG A 757 -13.26 -42.70 -85.07
N VAL A 758 -13.48 -43.94 -84.66
CA VAL A 758 -14.68 -44.72 -84.97
C VAL A 758 -15.54 -44.83 -83.72
N LEU A 759 -16.83 -44.56 -83.84
CA LEU A 759 -17.82 -44.62 -82.77
C LEU A 759 -18.97 -45.55 -83.20
N SER A 760 -19.35 -46.52 -82.39
CA SER A 760 -20.52 -47.37 -82.65
C SER A 760 -21.20 -47.75 -81.33
N GLY A 761 -22.38 -47.17 -81.06
CA GLY A 761 -23.04 -47.30 -79.76
C GLY A 761 -22.18 -46.69 -78.64
N THR A 762 -21.89 -47.49 -77.61
CA THR A 762 -21.01 -47.16 -76.49
C THR A 762 -19.58 -47.67 -76.69
N ASN A 763 -19.19 -48.01 -77.92
CA ASN A 763 -17.84 -48.49 -78.25
C ASN A 763 -17.10 -47.42 -79.06
N SER A 764 -15.80 -47.25 -78.85
CA SER A 764 -15.00 -46.31 -79.63
C SER A 764 -13.58 -46.79 -79.87
N GLY A 765 -12.96 -46.38 -80.97
CA GLY A 765 -11.53 -46.63 -81.22
C GLY A 765 -10.93 -45.45 -81.98
N GLN A 766 -9.62 -45.24 -81.86
CA GLN A 766 -8.90 -44.21 -82.61
C GLN A 766 -7.56 -44.69 -83.15
N LYS A 767 -7.17 -44.20 -84.33
CA LYS A 767 -5.84 -44.41 -84.93
C LYS A 767 -5.38 -43.16 -85.65
N MET A 768 -4.06 -42.94 -85.66
CA MET A 768 -3.46 -41.84 -86.40
C MET A 768 -3.10 -42.27 -87.82
N PHE A 769 -3.20 -41.34 -88.76
CA PHE A 769 -2.71 -41.50 -90.12
C PHE A 769 -2.17 -40.19 -90.67
N LEU A 770 -1.25 -40.29 -91.62
CA LEU A 770 -0.67 -39.16 -92.33
C LEU A 770 -1.42 -38.95 -93.65
N VAL A 771 -1.63 -37.70 -94.04
CA VAL A 771 -2.00 -37.31 -95.42
C VAL A 771 -0.75 -36.77 -96.08
N ASP A 772 -0.33 -37.40 -97.19
CA ASP A 772 0.83 -36.97 -97.99
C ASP A 772 0.53 -35.74 -98.87
#